data_AF-A0A9R1S3Z8-F1
#
_entry.id   AF-A0A9R1S3Z8-F1
#
_cell.length_a   1.000
_cell.length_b   1.000
_cell.length_c   1.000
_cell.angle_alpha   90.00
_cell.angle_beta   90.00
_cell.angle_gamma   90.00
#
_symmetry.space_group_name_H-M   'P 1'
#
loop_
_entity.id
_entity.type
_entity.pdbx_description
1 polymer ?
#
loop_
_entity_poly.entity_id
_entity_poly.type
_entity_poly.pdbx_seq_one_letter_code
_entity_poly.pdbx_strand_id
1 'polypeptide(L)'
;MMSRSYTNLLDLAEGNFAALGPASGGARRRSGSFGMKRMSRVMTVPGTLSELDGEDESEPAATNSVASDVPSSVSGERLLVVSNQLPIVARRRPDGRGWSFSWDDDSLLLQLRDGIPDEMEVLFVGGVRADIPLAEQDEVSQALYDRFRCVAVFLPESLHDRFYHSFCKRQLWPLFHYMLPFASSASTATSSSSSSSSSAPPAGNGRFDRGSWEAYVLANKFFFEKVVEVINPEDDYVWVHDYHLMALPTFLRRRFNRLRIGFFLHSPFPSSEIYRTLPVREEILKALLNCDLIGFHTFDYARHFLSCCSRMLGIEYQSKRGYIGLEYFGRTVGIKIMPVGIHMDQLQAVLCLPDRQWRVSELQQQFEGKTVLLGVDDMDIFKGINLKLLAFENMLRTHPKWQGRAVLVQIAKPVRGKGKDLEAIEAEIRESYNRINGEFGRSGYSPVVFIDRDVSSVEKSAYYTIAECVVVTAVRDGMNLTPYEYIVCRQGTPRSESSSEVTGPKKSMLVVSEFIGCSPSLSGAIRVNPWNVEATAEAMNEAISLSDQEKQLRHEKHYRYVSTHDVAYWSKSFIQDLERACKDHFRRTCWGIGLGFGFRVVALDPHFTKLNMDSIVMAYERSESRAIFLDYDGTLVPQTSINKTPSSEVLRIINTLCSDKRNIVFIVSGRGRDKLGEWFSSCPKLGIAAEHGYFLRYRLSF
;
A
#
# COMPACT_ATOMS: atom_id res chain seq x y z
N MET A 1 16.49 -33.55 2.25
CA MET A 1 16.49 -32.54 3.34
C MET A 1 15.30 -31.62 3.13
N MET A 2 14.15 -31.96 3.71
CA MET A 2 12.97 -31.09 3.76
C MET A 2 13.22 -30.06 4.89
N SER A 3 13.32 -28.79 4.52
CA SER A 3 13.62 -27.69 5.43
C SER A 3 12.49 -27.48 6.43
N ARG A 4 12.83 -27.34 7.72
CA ARG A 4 11.95 -26.94 8.85
C ARG A 4 11.34 -25.52 8.71
N SER A 5 11.34 -24.92 7.52
CA SER A 5 10.99 -23.50 7.29
C SER A 5 9.53 -23.25 6.88
N TYR A 6 8.74 -24.28 6.55
CA TYR A 6 7.32 -24.12 6.18
C TYR A 6 6.37 -24.12 7.38
N THR A 7 6.76 -24.74 8.49
CA THR A 7 5.97 -24.84 9.73
C THR A 7 5.70 -23.47 10.36
N ASN A 8 6.70 -22.57 10.40
CA ASN A 8 6.52 -21.24 11.00
C ASN A 8 5.49 -20.37 10.26
N LEU A 9 5.30 -20.56 8.95
CA LEU A 9 4.28 -19.81 8.20
C LEU A 9 2.88 -20.35 8.42
N LEU A 10 2.76 -21.67 8.64
CA LEU A 10 1.51 -22.30 9.03
C LEU A 10 1.11 -21.85 10.45
N ASP A 11 2.03 -21.78 11.40
CA ASP A 11 1.75 -21.30 12.77
C ASP A 11 1.36 -19.81 12.81
N LEU A 12 2.05 -18.96 12.03
CA LEU A 12 1.68 -17.56 11.82
C LEU A 12 0.30 -17.41 11.15
N ALA A 13 -0.08 -18.39 10.31
CA ALA A 13 -1.34 -18.42 9.58
C ALA A 13 -2.50 -19.08 10.36
N GLU A 14 -2.22 -19.95 11.32
CA GLU A 14 -3.17 -20.67 12.18
C GLU A 14 -3.52 -19.87 13.45
N GLY A 15 -2.77 -18.81 13.75
CA GLY A 15 -3.05 -17.95 14.90
C GLY A 15 -2.58 -18.53 16.24
N ASN A 16 -1.78 -19.59 16.23
CA ASN A 16 -1.32 -20.28 17.44
C ASN A 16 0.11 -19.83 17.80
N PHE A 17 0.25 -18.92 18.77
CA PHE A 17 1.52 -18.24 19.11
C PHE A 17 2.11 -18.63 20.46
N ALA A 18 1.87 -19.85 20.95
CA ALA A 18 2.42 -20.27 22.25
C ALA A 18 3.97 -20.40 22.27
N ALA A 19 4.66 -20.35 21.12
CA ALA A 19 6.09 -20.64 21.00
C ALA A 19 7.02 -19.42 20.87
N LEU A 20 6.52 -18.18 20.89
CA LEU A 20 7.34 -16.96 20.72
C LEU A 20 7.42 -16.08 21.98
N GLY A 21 7.43 -16.71 23.16
CA GLY A 21 7.84 -16.05 24.41
C GLY A 21 9.37 -16.02 24.56
N PRO A 22 9.96 -14.99 25.21
CA PRO A 22 11.40 -14.96 25.43
C PRO A 22 11.81 -16.11 26.36
N ALA A 23 12.78 -16.90 25.92
CA ALA A 23 13.46 -17.87 26.77
C ALA A 23 14.17 -17.12 27.90
N SER A 24 13.57 -17.12 29.10
CA SER A 24 14.26 -16.71 30.33
C SER A 24 13.78 -17.54 31.52
N GLY A 25 14.76 -17.84 32.38
CA GLY A 25 14.80 -18.70 33.56
C GLY A 25 13.51 -18.92 34.35
N GLY A 26 13.38 -20.17 34.84
CA GLY A 26 12.24 -20.63 35.61
C GLY A 26 11.97 -19.85 36.90
N ALA A 27 10.69 -19.62 37.15
CA ALA A 27 10.13 -19.48 38.48
C ALA A 27 8.65 -19.87 38.44
N ARG A 28 8.28 -20.88 39.25
CA ARG A 28 6.89 -21.26 39.52
C ARG A 28 6.09 -20.03 39.96
N ARG A 29 4.97 -19.72 39.32
CA ARG A 29 3.96 -18.81 39.88
C ARG A 29 2.62 -19.50 40.09
N ARG A 30 2.20 -19.43 41.36
CA ARG A 30 0.90 -19.79 41.91
C ARG A 30 -0.21 -18.91 41.31
N SER A 31 -1.38 -19.54 41.20
CA SER A 31 -2.70 -18.93 41.06
C SER A 31 -2.89 -17.68 41.92
N GLY A 32 -3.41 -16.61 41.31
CA GLY A 32 -3.77 -15.35 41.96
C GLY A 32 -4.64 -14.50 41.03
N SER A 33 -5.95 -14.60 41.24
CA SER A 33 -7.01 -13.81 40.62
C SER A 33 -6.85 -12.31 40.91
N PHE A 34 -6.80 -11.47 39.87
CA PHE A 34 -7.09 -10.04 39.96
C PHE A 34 -7.98 -9.62 38.78
N GLY A 35 -9.17 -9.13 39.11
CA GLY A 35 -10.22 -8.78 38.17
C GLY A 35 -9.97 -7.45 37.46
N MET A 36 -10.10 -7.47 36.13
CA MET A 36 -10.31 -6.28 35.30
C MET A 36 -11.81 -6.03 35.17
N LYS A 37 -12.24 -4.81 35.51
CA LYS A 37 -13.59 -4.30 35.26
C LYS A 37 -13.81 -4.23 33.75
N ARG A 38 -14.79 -5.01 33.26
CA ARG A 38 -15.28 -5.00 31.88
C ARG A 38 -15.89 -3.64 31.53
N MET A 39 -15.47 -3.05 30.42
CA MET A 39 -16.29 -2.07 29.70
C MET A 39 -17.56 -2.76 29.19
N SER A 40 -18.68 -2.03 29.19
CA SER A 40 -20.00 -2.53 28.81
C SER A 40 -20.01 -2.97 27.34
N ARG A 41 -20.25 -4.26 27.12
CA ARG A 41 -20.57 -4.84 25.81
C ARG A 41 -21.97 -4.38 25.39
N VAL A 42 -22.11 -3.78 24.22
CA VAL A 42 -23.35 -3.70 23.47
C VAL A 42 -23.09 -4.32 22.10
N MET A 43 -24.06 -5.10 21.61
CA MET A 43 -24.04 -6.00 20.44
C MET A 43 -23.39 -7.37 20.66
N THR A 44 -24.15 -8.25 21.31
CA THR A 44 -24.02 -9.70 21.13
C THR A 44 -24.42 -10.07 19.70
N VAL A 45 -23.46 -10.62 18.95
CA VAL A 45 -23.66 -11.30 17.67
C VAL A 45 -24.47 -12.58 17.92
N PRO A 46 -25.63 -12.79 17.27
CA PRO A 46 -26.30 -14.09 17.30
C PRO A 46 -25.50 -15.12 16.52
N GLY A 47 -25.37 -16.31 17.13
CA GLY A 47 -24.50 -17.37 16.71
C GLY A 47 -24.95 -18.14 15.47
N THR A 48 -23.99 -18.92 15.00
CA THR A 48 -24.10 -20.06 14.09
C THR A 48 -25.26 -20.97 14.50
N LEU A 49 -26.27 -21.13 13.64
CA LEU A 49 -27.26 -22.20 13.80
C LEU A 49 -26.69 -23.47 13.17
N SER A 50 -26.40 -24.44 14.02
CA SER A 50 -26.33 -25.85 13.67
C SER A 50 -27.75 -26.36 13.44
N GLU A 51 -28.01 -26.90 12.25
CA GLU A 51 -29.21 -27.66 11.92
C GLU A 51 -29.29 -28.92 12.80
N LEU A 52 -30.42 -29.10 13.48
CA LEU A 52 -30.87 -30.37 14.02
C LEU A 52 -32.31 -30.58 13.54
N ASP A 53 -32.49 -31.66 12.78
CA ASP A 53 -33.77 -32.16 12.33
C ASP A 53 -34.64 -32.63 13.50
N GLY A 54 -35.93 -32.36 13.38
CA GLY A 54 -37.01 -32.92 14.19
C GLY A 54 -38.32 -32.78 13.43
N GLU A 55 -38.80 -33.90 12.90
CA GLU A 55 -40.07 -34.08 12.19
C GLU A 55 -41.26 -33.75 13.10
N ASP A 56 -42.24 -32.98 12.59
CA ASP A 56 -43.68 -33.35 12.63
C ASP A 56 -44.55 -32.28 11.93
N GLU A 57 -45.46 -32.76 11.07
CA GLU A 57 -46.46 -32.01 10.33
C GLU A 57 -47.69 -31.67 11.22
N SER A 58 -48.20 -30.42 11.21
CA SER A 58 -49.64 -30.07 11.11
C SER A 58 -49.96 -28.58 11.36
N GLU A 59 -50.50 -27.95 10.31
CA GLU A 59 -51.49 -26.83 10.24
C GLU A 59 -51.28 -25.44 10.93
N PRO A 60 -51.90 -24.36 10.36
CA PRO A 60 -51.52 -22.97 10.64
C PRO A 60 -52.45 -22.29 11.64
N ALA A 61 -51.89 -21.55 12.60
CA ALA A 61 -52.66 -20.62 13.42
C ALA A 61 -51.89 -19.30 13.63
N ALA A 62 -52.55 -18.23 13.21
CA ALA A 62 -52.13 -16.86 13.42
C ALA A 62 -52.06 -16.52 14.92
N THR A 63 -50.92 -16.02 15.38
CA THR A 63 -50.83 -15.25 16.62
C THR A 63 -49.91 -14.06 16.42
N ASN A 64 -50.52 -12.87 16.38
CA ASN A 64 -49.85 -11.58 16.51
C ASN A 64 -49.09 -11.54 17.84
N SER A 65 -47.77 -11.39 17.79
CA SER A 65 -46.98 -10.96 18.95
C SER A 65 -46.27 -9.67 18.60
N VAL A 66 -46.72 -8.63 19.28
CA VAL A 66 -46.26 -7.24 19.21
C VAL A 66 -44.85 -7.18 19.81
N ALA A 67 -43.85 -6.86 18.99
CA ALA A 67 -42.51 -6.57 19.45
C ALA A 67 -42.08 -5.21 18.89
N SER A 68 -42.13 -4.23 19.79
CA SER A 68 -41.53 -2.89 19.76
C SER A 68 -40.89 -2.43 18.45
N ASP A 69 -41.62 -1.59 17.71
CA ASP A 69 -41.05 -0.59 16.81
C ASP A 69 -40.25 0.43 17.65
N VAL A 70 -38.99 0.12 17.91
CA VAL A 70 -37.99 1.17 18.05
C VAL A 70 -37.40 1.33 16.65
N PRO A 71 -37.60 2.47 15.96
CA PRO A 71 -36.94 2.67 14.68
C PRO A 71 -35.44 2.67 14.96
N SER A 72 -34.76 1.60 14.54
CA SER A 72 -33.31 1.55 14.46
C SER A 72 -32.88 2.81 13.70
N SER A 73 -32.13 3.67 14.39
CA SER A 73 -31.50 4.85 13.79
C SER A 73 -30.89 4.44 12.46
N VAL A 74 -31.31 5.12 11.39
CA VAL A 74 -30.87 4.95 10.01
C VAL A 74 -29.40 4.51 9.97
N SER A 75 -29.12 3.22 9.74
CA SER A 75 -27.74 2.73 9.59
C SER A 75 -27.20 3.27 8.27
N GLY A 76 -26.51 4.41 8.34
CA GLY A 76 -25.70 4.89 7.23
C GLY A 76 -24.56 3.90 6.94
N GLU A 77 -24.15 3.79 5.68
CA GLU A 77 -22.93 3.06 5.34
C GLU A 77 -21.73 3.69 6.06
N ARG A 78 -20.76 2.89 6.49
CA ARG A 78 -19.54 3.37 7.17
C ARG A 78 -18.31 3.02 6.36
N LEU A 79 -17.31 3.89 6.42
CA LEU A 79 -16.01 3.71 5.78
C LEU A 79 -14.90 3.68 6.84
N LEU A 80 -14.17 2.57 6.89
CA LEU A 80 -12.97 2.43 7.69
C LEU A 80 -11.75 2.69 6.81
N VAL A 81 -11.08 3.81 7.02
CA VAL A 81 -9.82 4.17 6.38
C VAL A 81 -8.66 3.60 7.21
N VAL A 82 -7.93 2.64 6.67
CA VAL A 82 -6.85 1.95 7.38
C VAL A 82 -5.51 2.27 6.76
N SER A 83 -4.59 2.81 7.54
CA SER A 83 -3.26 3.23 7.08
C SER A 83 -2.20 3.00 8.14
N ASN A 84 -0.92 3.13 7.79
CA ASN A 84 0.16 2.98 8.76
C ASN A 84 0.09 3.97 9.93
N GLN A 85 -0.43 5.18 9.71
CA GLN A 85 -0.42 6.27 10.69
C GLN A 85 -1.75 7.02 10.64
N LEU A 86 -2.34 7.28 11.81
CA LEU A 86 -3.52 8.12 11.95
C LEU A 86 -3.23 9.55 11.45
N PRO A 87 -4.24 10.25 10.92
CA PRO A 87 -4.15 11.67 10.57
C PRO A 87 -4.22 12.58 11.81
N ILE A 88 -3.47 12.25 12.86
CA ILE A 88 -3.48 12.93 14.16
C ILE A 88 -2.07 13.36 14.54
N VAL A 89 -1.95 14.59 15.03
CA VAL A 89 -0.78 15.09 15.72
C VAL A 89 -0.97 14.85 17.22
N ALA A 90 -0.16 13.98 17.80
CA ALA A 90 -0.11 13.72 19.23
C ALA A 90 1.09 14.43 19.86
N ARG A 91 0.86 15.21 20.92
CA ARG A 91 1.93 15.86 21.69
C ARG A 91 1.74 15.62 23.18
N ARG A 92 2.83 15.36 23.90
CA ARG A 92 2.82 15.32 25.37
C ARG A 92 2.49 16.73 25.88
N ARG A 93 1.58 16.84 26.85
CA ARG A 93 1.27 18.14 27.45
C ARG A 93 2.48 18.70 28.22
N PRO A 94 2.68 20.03 28.25
CA PRO A 94 3.80 20.64 28.97
C PRO A 94 3.85 20.33 30.47
N ASP A 95 2.70 20.06 31.09
CA ASP A 95 2.59 19.66 32.50
C ASP A 95 3.03 18.19 32.76
N GLY A 96 3.40 17.46 31.71
CA GLY A 96 3.78 16.05 31.76
C GLY A 96 2.61 15.09 31.97
N ARG A 97 1.36 15.59 32.11
CA ARG A 97 0.18 14.79 32.44
C ARG A 97 -0.74 14.65 31.22
N GLY A 98 -0.61 13.51 30.54
CA GLY A 98 -1.45 13.15 29.41
C GLY A 98 -1.06 13.84 28.10
N TRP A 99 -2.00 13.82 27.15
CA TRP A 99 -1.74 14.12 25.75
C TRP A 99 -2.68 15.21 25.19
N SER A 100 -2.17 15.99 24.25
CA SER A 100 -2.95 16.87 23.39
C SER A 100 -2.98 16.28 21.98
N PHE A 101 -4.18 16.23 21.40
CA PHE A 101 -4.42 15.73 20.05
C PHE A 101 -5.07 16.81 19.20
N SER A 102 -4.61 16.93 17.96
CA SER A 102 -5.25 17.70 16.90
C SER A 102 -5.21 16.91 15.61
N TRP A 103 -6.07 17.27 14.65
CA TRP A 103 -5.95 16.78 13.29
C TRP A 103 -4.59 17.15 12.68
N ASP A 104 -4.06 16.27 11.82
CA ASP A 104 -2.98 16.58 10.89
C ASP A 104 -3.63 17.08 9.59
N ASP A 105 -3.84 18.40 9.49
CA ASP A 105 -4.56 19.01 8.35
C ASP A 105 -3.85 18.78 7.00
N ASP A 106 -2.53 18.53 7.03
CA ASP A 106 -1.73 18.20 5.85
C ASP A 106 -1.78 16.69 5.49
N SER A 107 -2.49 15.87 6.28
CA SER A 107 -2.64 14.45 6.02
C SER A 107 -3.63 14.19 4.90
N LEU A 108 -3.15 13.65 3.78
CA LEU A 108 -4.00 13.17 2.68
C LEU A 108 -5.19 12.30 3.14
N LEU A 109 -4.99 11.51 4.20
CA LEU A 109 -6.03 10.64 4.75
C LEU A 109 -7.15 11.41 5.45
N LEU A 110 -6.87 12.58 6.00
CA LEU A 110 -7.94 13.44 6.51
C LEU A 110 -8.67 14.10 5.33
N GLN A 111 -7.90 14.65 4.39
CA GLN A 111 -8.40 15.42 3.26
C GLN A 111 -9.29 14.61 2.32
N LEU A 112 -9.12 13.28 2.27
CA LEU A 112 -9.99 12.42 1.46
C LEU A 112 -11.46 12.44 1.93
N ARG A 113 -11.71 12.83 3.19
CA ARG A 113 -13.06 12.91 3.76
C ARG A 113 -13.97 13.80 2.94
N ASP A 114 -13.43 14.84 2.32
CA ASP A 114 -14.20 15.83 1.54
C ASP A 114 -14.86 15.24 0.29
N GLY A 115 -14.38 14.10 -0.20
CA GLY A 115 -15.04 13.37 -1.29
C GLY A 115 -15.97 12.26 -0.83
N ILE A 116 -16.10 12.05 0.48
CA ILE A 116 -16.99 11.06 1.07
C ILE A 116 -18.35 11.73 1.37
N PRO A 117 -19.49 11.08 1.11
CA PRO A 117 -20.80 11.63 1.44
C PRO A 117 -20.93 11.97 2.94
N ASP A 118 -21.59 13.07 3.28
CA ASP A 118 -21.74 13.55 4.66
C ASP A 118 -22.49 12.56 5.56
N GLU A 119 -23.39 11.77 4.97
CA GLU A 119 -24.15 10.70 5.62
C GLU A 119 -23.32 9.45 5.93
N MET A 120 -22.15 9.29 5.31
CA MET A 120 -21.27 8.13 5.50
C MET A 120 -20.30 8.39 6.66
N GLU A 121 -20.39 7.58 7.73
CA GLU A 121 -19.48 7.73 8.86
C GLU A 121 -18.06 7.25 8.47
N VAL A 122 -17.05 8.09 8.70
CA VAL A 122 -15.65 7.76 8.44
C VAL A 122 -14.91 7.51 9.75
N LEU A 123 -14.27 6.34 9.86
CA LEU A 123 -13.38 5.99 10.96
C LEU A 123 -11.97 5.79 10.42
N PHE A 124 -10.97 6.21 11.21
CA PHE A 124 -9.56 6.03 10.87
C PHE A 124 -8.93 4.96 11.76
N VAL A 125 -8.18 4.03 11.18
CA VAL A 125 -7.43 3.02 11.93
C VAL A 125 -5.96 3.13 11.56
N GLY A 126 -5.09 3.35 12.55
CA GLY A 126 -3.69 3.70 12.29
C GLY A 126 -2.78 3.70 13.53
N GLY A 127 -1.47 3.72 13.30
CA GLY A 127 -0.51 4.01 14.36
C GLY A 127 -0.56 5.47 14.82
N VAL A 128 -0.13 5.74 16.05
CA VAL A 128 0.03 7.12 16.57
C VAL A 128 1.49 7.53 16.39
N ARG A 129 1.75 8.73 15.84
CA ARG A 129 3.10 9.29 15.67
C ARG A 129 3.69 9.82 16.99
N ALA A 130 3.64 9.02 18.05
CA ALA A 130 4.22 9.31 19.35
C ALA A 130 4.48 8.01 20.10
N ASP A 131 5.52 8.00 20.94
CA ASP A 131 5.78 6.89 21.86
C ASP A 131 4.83 6.98 23.06
N ILE A 132 3.77 6.17 23.03
CA ILE A 132 2.73 6.14 24.07
C ILE A 132 3.04 4.99 25.04
N PRO A 133 3.33 5.29 26.32
CA PRO A 133 3.57 4.26 27.34
C PRO A 133 2.38 3.30 27.46
N LEU A 134 2.65 2.01 27.66
CA LEU A 134 1.60 0.97 27.78
C LEU A 134 0.50 1.32 28.79
N ALA A 135 0.85 1.96 29.92
CA ALA A 135 -0.10 2.36 30.95
C ALA A 135 -1.08 3.47 30.51
N GLU A 136 -0.74 4.24 29.47
CA GLU A 136 -1.53 5.36 28.95
C GLU A 136 -2.30 4.99 27.67
N GLN A 137 -2.04 3.82 27.06
CA GLN A 137 -2.59 3.44 25.75
C GLN A 137 -4.12 3.34 25.74
N ASP A 138 -4.74 2.83 26.81
CA ASP A 138 -6.21 2.72 26.89
C ASP A 138 -6.87 4.11 26.95
N GLU A 139 -6.32 5.03 27.76
CA GLU A 139 -6.80 6.41 27.86
C GLU A 139 -6.65 7.14 26.53
N VAL A 140 -5.49 6.98 25.87
CA VAL A 140 -5.23 7.57 24.55
C VAL A 140 -6.18 7.01 23.50
N SER A 141 -6.38 5.68 23.45
CA SER A 141 -7.34 5.06 22.53
C SER A 141 -8.75 5.59 22.70
N GLN A 142 -9.22 5.70 23.94
CA GLN A 142 -10.55 6.23 24.24
C GLN A 142 -10.67 7.70 23.79
N ALA A 143 -9.68 8.54 24.12
CA ALA A 143 -9.67 9.94 23.72
C ALA A 143 -9.64 10.14 22.19
N LEU A 144 -8.90 9.30 21.47
CA LEU A 144 -8.83 9.33 20.01
C LEU A 144 -10.15 8.87 19.36
N TYR A 145 -10.78 7.83 19.90
CA TYR A 145 -12.04 7.33 19.38
C TYR A 145 -13.17 8.33 19.60
N ASP A 146 -13.35 8.83 20.83
CA ASP A 146 -14.47 9.70 21.19
C ASP A 146 -14.43 11.05 20.48
N ARG A 147 -13.23 11.62 20.30
CA ARG A 147 -13.06 12.97 19.77
C ARG A 147 -12.81 13.01 18.26
N PHE A 148 -12.19 11.96 17.71
CA PHE A 148 -11.70 11.95 16.33
C PHE A 148 -12.16 10.74 15.52
N ARG A 149 -12.91 9.78 16.11
CA ARG A 149 -13.26 8.51 15.45
C ARG A 149 -12.02 7.75 14.94
N CYS A 150 -10.93 7.88 15.68
CA CYS A 150 -9.64 7.25 15.39
C CYS A 150 -9.41 6.04 16.31
N VAL A 151 -9.09 4.89 15.72
CA VAL A 151 -8.72 3.66 16.41
C VAL A 151 -7.20 3.50 16.34
N ALA A 152 -6.55 3.59 17.49
CA ALA A 152 -5.09 3.52 17.58
C ALA A 152 -4.58 2.07 17.53
N VAL A 153 -3.53 1.86 16.73
CA VAL A 153 -2.77 0.62 16.66
C VAL A 153 -1.41 0.85 17.30
N PHE A 154 -1.20 0.28 18.49
CA PHE A 154 0.09 0.34 19.18
C PHE A 154 0.91 -0.90 18.84
N LEU A 155 2.05 -0.70 18.17
CA LEU A 155 3.02 -1.75 17.91
C LEU A 155 4.14 -1.67 18.95
N PRO A 156 4.60 -2.79 19.54
CA PRO A 156 5.83 -2.80 20.32
C PRO A 156 6.99 -2.22 19.53
N GLU A 157 7.88 -1.44 20.14
CA GLU A 157 8.97 -0.74 19.45
C GLU A 157 9.84 -1.68 18.59
N SER A 158 10.20 -2.85 19.13
CA SER A 158 10.99 -3.86 18.42
C SER A 158 10.25 -4.52 17.25
N LEU A 159 8.91 -4.53 17.28
CA LEU A 159 8.09 -4.95 16.15
C LEU A 159 8.02 -3.83 15.11
N HIS A 160 7.76 -2.60 15.55
CA HIS A 160 7.70 -1.43 14.69
C HIS A 160 9.01 -1.24 13.90
N ASP A 161 10.18 -1.36 14.53
CA ASP A 161 11.47 -1.22 13.85
C ASP A 161 11.67 -2.27 12.74
N ARG A 162 11.36 -3.54 13.02
CA ARG A 162 11.47 -4.62 12.02
C ARG A 162 10.44 -4.51 10.90
N PHE A 163 9.22 -4.13 11.24
CA PHE A 163 8.14 -3.91 10.28
C PHE A 163 8.42 -2.69 9.38
N TYR A 164 8.62 -1.52 10.00
CA TYR A 164 8.68 -0.24 9.30
C TYR A 164 10.07 0.03 8.75
N HIS A 165 11.11 0.03 9.58
CA HIS A 165 12.46 0.37 9.12
C HIS A 165 13.06 -0.78 8.31
N SER A 166 12.97 -2.03 8.79
CA SER A 166 13.61 -3.16 8.09
C SER A 166 12.83 -3.65 6.86
N PHE A 167 11.54 -3.96 6.97
CA PHE A 167 10.80 -4.47 5.81
C PHE A 167 10.27 -3.34 4.91
N CYS A 168 9.52 -2.39 5.45
CA CYS A 168 8.90 -1.34 4.64
C CYS A 168 9.94 -0.41 4.00
N LYS A 169 10.87 0.16 4.77
CA LYS A 169 11.83 1.16 4.29
C LYS A 169 13.10 0.59 3.67
N ARG A 170 13.57 -0.61 4.04
CA ARG A 170 14.78 -1.21 3.43
C ARG A 170 14.49 -2.28 2.37
N GLN A 171 13.30 -2.88 2.34
CA GLN A 171 12.95 -3.87 1.32
C GLN A 171 11.93 -3.33 0.30
N LEU A 172 10.72 -2.94 0.75
CA LEU A 172 9.65 -2.55 -0.16
C LEU A 172 9.90 -1.19 -0.85
N TRP A 173 10.28 -0.17 -0.07
CA TRP A 173 10.48 1.18 -0.59
C TRP A 173 11.55 1.23 -1.69
N PRO A 174 12.78 0.72 -1.50
CA PRO A 174 13.77 0.57 -2.56
C PRO A 174 13.27 -0.18 -3.79
N LEU A 175 12.65 -1.35 -3.58
CA LEU A 175 12.18 -2.21 -4.66
C LEU A 175 11.14 -1.50 -5.52
N PHE A 176 10.17 -0.81 -4.89
CA PHE A 176 9.11 -0.10 -5.60
C PHE A 176 9.63 1.14 -6.33
N HIS A 177 10.79 1.66 -5.91
CA HIS A 177 11.50 2.76 -6.57
C HIS A 177 12.67 2.27 -7.44
N TYR A 178 12.61 1.02 -7.91
CA TYR A 178 13.56 0.43 -8.87
C TYR A 178 15.01 0.33 -8.37
N MET A 179 15.22 0.42 -7.06
CA MET A 179 16.50 0.11 -6.45
C MET A 179 16.53 -1.36 -6.02
N LEU A 180 17.33 -2.15 -6.72
CA LEU A 180 17.61 -3.51 -6.32
C LEU A 180 18.48 -3.51 -5.06
N PRO A 181 18.30 -4.49 -4.16
CA PRO A 181 19.23 -4.70 -3.07
C PRO A 181 20.60 -5.10 -3.63
N PHE A 182 21.51 -4.15 -3.79
CA PHE A 182 22.89 -4.43 -4.13
C PHE A 182 23.64 -4.83 -2.85
N ALA A 183 24.31 -5.99 -2.90
CA ALA A 183 25.26 -6.38 -1.87
C ALA A 183 26.56 -5.60 -2.04
N SER A 184 26.60 -4.32 -1.67
CA SER A 184 27.86 -3.57 -1.67
C SER A 184 27.93 -2.51 -0.58
N SER A 185 28.40 -2.92 0.60
CA SER A 185 29.47 -2.23 1.34
C SER A 185 30.06 -3.15 2.42
N ALA A 186 30.53 -4.33 2.03
CA ALA A 186 31.36 -5.17 2.91
C ALA A 186 32.87 -4.99 2.64
N SER A 187 33.28 -4.05 1.78
CA SER A 187 34.69 -3.88 1.40
C SER A 187 35.16 -2.44 1.55
N THR A 188 35.16 -1.91 2.77
CA THR A 188 36.11 -0.86 3.21
C THR A 188 36.17 -0.66 4.73
N ALA A 189 35.73 -1.65 5.52
CA ALA A 189 36.19 -1.73 6.91
C ALA A 189 37.62 -2.30 6.87
N THR A 190 38.59 -1.46 6.53
CA THR A 190 39.99 -1.71 6.88
C THR A 190 40.04 -1.87 8.40
N SER A 191 40.63 -3.00 8.78
CA SER A 191 41.01 -3.37 10.13
C SER A 191 41.53 -2.18 10.94
N SER A 192 40.71 -1.68 11.85
CA SER A 192 41.21 -1.06 13.08
C SER A 192 40.37 -1.57 14.24
N SER A 193 41.05 -2.38 15.04
CA SER A 193 40.58 -2.95 16.29
C SER A 193 40.19 -1.85 17.28
N SER A 194 38.94 -1.85 17.74
CA SER A 194 38.64 -1.47 19.12
C SER A 194 37.34 -2.14 19.56
N SER A 195 37.48 -2.86 20.66
CA SER A 195 36.44 -3.58 21.38
C SER A 195 35.45 -2.60 22.01
N SER A 196 34.20 -2.62 21.53
CA SER A 196 33.06 -2.17 22.32
C SER A 196 31.91 -3.16 22.15
N SER A 197 31.50 -3.76 23.26
CA SER A 197 30.40 -4.70 23.38
C SER A 197 29.06 -3.96 23.23
N SER A 198 28.59 -3.82 21.99
CA SER A 198 27.18 -3.55 21.70
C SER A 198 26.56 -4.78 21.05
N SER A 199 25.51 -5.31 21.67
CA SER A 199 24.82 -6.54 21.28
C SER A 199 23.83 -6.35 20.12
N ALA A 200 24.00 -5.32 19.31
CA ALA A 200 23.21 -5.11 18.10
C ALA A 200 23.92 -5.81 16.92
N PRO A 201 23.25 -6.73 16.18
CA PRO A 201 23.87 -7.34 15.02
C PRO A 201 24.18 -6.25 13.98
N PRO A 202 25.32 -6.32 13.28
CA PRO A 202 25.68 -5.34 12.27
C PRO A 202 24.59 -5.31 11.18
N ALA A 203 24.26 -4.10 10.72
CA ALA A 203 23.27 -3.84 9.68
C ALA A 203 23.48 -4.79 8.48
N GLY A 204 22.56 -5.73 8.29
CA GLY A 204 22.69 -6.83 7.32
C GLY A 204 22.87 -6.37 5.86
N ASN A 205 23.66 -7.15 5.11
CA ASN A 205 24.18 -7.00 3.74
C ASN A 205 23.13 -6.84 2.59
N GLY A 206 22.02 -6.12 2.77
CA GLY A 206 20.99 -5.97 1.74
C GLY A 206 20.28 -7.28 1.36
N ARG A 207 20.56 -8.39 2.09
CA ARG A 207 19.89 -9.67 1.88
C ARG A 207 18.48 -9.63 2.45
N PHE A 208 17.56 -10.32 1.79
CA PHE A 208 16.21 -10.51 2.31
C PHE A 208 16.26 -11.17 3.69
N ASP A 209 15.68 -10.51 4.68
CA ASP A 209 15.53 -11.04 6.03
C ASP A 209 14.12 -11.59 6.24
N ARG A 210 14.02 -12.90 6.44
CA ARG A 210 12.73 -13.56 6.72
C ARG A 210 12.09 -13.06 8.02
N GLY A 211 12.88 -12.71 9.03
CA GLY A 211 12.37 -12.18 10.30
C GLY A 211 11.67 -10.83 10.13
N SER A 212 12.17 -9.97 9.24
CA SER A 212 11.51 -8.72 8.88
C SER A 212 10.17 -8.93 8.16
N TRP A 213 10.05 -9.95 7.30
CA TRP A 213 8.77 -10.33 6.70
C TRP A 213 7.77 -10.84 7.74
N GLU A 214 8.20 -11.69 8.67
CA GLU A 214 7.35 -12.19 9.75
C GLU A 214 6.86 -11.04 10.64
N ALA A 215 7.73 -10.07 10.94
CA ALA A 215 7.37 -8.83 11.62
C ALA A 215 6.35 -8.00 10.82
N TYR A 216 6.47 -7.94 9.49
CA TYR A 216 5.50 -7.25 8.63
C TYR A 216 4.11 -7.90 8.67
N VAL A 217 4.06 -9.24 8.57
CA VAL A 217 2.83 -10.01 8.68
C VAL A 217 2.20 -9.85 10.07
N LEU A 218 3.01 -9.90 11.14
CA LEU A 218 2.54 -9.71 12.51
C LEU A 218 2.01 -8.29 12.75
N ALA A 219 2.69 -7.25 12.26
CA ALA A 219 2.19 -5.88 12.33
C ALA A 219 0.82 -5.76 11.64
N ASN A 220 0.68 -6.30 10.41
CA ASN A 220 -0.61 -6.32 9.71
C ASN A 220 -1.71 -7.07 10.48
N LYS A 221 -1.34 -8.07 11.29
CA LYS A 221 -2.28 -8.75 12.21
C LYS A 221 -2.75 -7.83 13.34
N PHE A 222 -1.88 -7.00 13.93
CA PHE A 222 -2.29 -5.99 14.92
C PHE A 222 -3.29 -4.99 14.32
N PHE A 223 -3.07 -4.56 13.08
CA PHE A 223 -4.05 -3.73 12.35
C PHE A 223 -5.38 -4.47 12.17
N PHE A 224 -5.34 -5.74 11.75
CA PHE A 224 -6.54 -6.57 11.62
C PHE A 224 -7.31 -6.69 12.95
N GLU A 225 -6.63 -6.94 14.06
CA GLU A 225 -7.25 -7.06 15.39
C GLU A 225 -7.99 -5.77 15.76
N LYS A 226 -7.39 -4.59 15.48
CA LYS A 226 -8.04 -3.29 15.71
C LYS A 226 -9.20 -2.98 14.76
N VAL A 227 -9.13 -3.40 13.51
CA VAL A 227 -10.27 -3.27 12.58
C VAL A 227 -11.45 -4.12 13.05
N VAL A 228 -11.20 -5.37 13.49
CA VAL A 228 -12.24 -6.29 13.97
C VAL A 228 -12.99 -5.77 15.20
N GLU A 229 -12.34 -4.95 16.04
CA GLU A 229 -12.97 -4.35 17.22
C GLU A 229 -14.14 -3.40 16.88
N VAL A 230 -14.15 -2.79 15.68
CA VAL A 230 -15.08 -1.69 15.34
C VAL A 230 -15.91 -1.90 14.07
N ILE A 231 -15.60 -2.94 13.29
CA ILE A 231 -16.21 -3.18 11.98
C ILE A 231 -17.58 -3.85 12.08
N ASN A 232 -18.54 -3.39 11.28
CA ASN A 232 -19.74 -4.11 10.92
C ASN A 232 -19.56 -4.75 9.52
N PRO A 233 -19.27 -6.06 9.42
CA PRO A 233 -18.81 -6.67 8.17
C PRO A 233 -19.88 -6.76 7.06
N GLU A 234 -21.16 -6.58 7.38
CA GLU A 234 -22.25 -6.63 6.39
C GLU A 234 -22.41 -5.29 5.65
N ASP A 235 -22.16 -4.18 6.34
CA ASP A 235 -22.46 -2.82 5.85
C ASP A 235 -21.22 -1.98 5.57
N ASP A 236 -20.12 -2.24 6.28
CA ASP A 236 -18.93 -1.38 6.24
C ASP A 236 -18.06 -1.62 5.00
N TYR A 237 -17.47 -0.53 4.51
CA TYR A 237 -16.35 -0.53 3.58
C TYR A 237 -15.04 -0.38 4.34
N VAL A 238 -14.02 -1.13 3.92
CA VAL A 238 -12.65 -0.95 4.40
C VAL A 238 -11.78 -0.48 3.26
N TRP A 239 -11.16 0.69 3.42
CA TRP A 239 -10.21 1.23 2.46
C TRP A 239 -8.79 1.22 3.04
N VAL A 240 -7.97 0.30 2.56
CA VAL A 240 -6.60 0.08 3.01
C VAL A 240 -5.63 0.92 2.17
N HIS A 241 -4.70 1.61 2.82
CA HIS A 241 -3.74 2.48 2.15
C HIS A 241 -2.30 2.01 2.27
N ASP A 242 -1.66 1.97 1.10
CA ASP A 242 -0.23 1.95 0.86
C ASP A 242 0.52 0.64 1.18
N TYR A 243 1.80 0.60 0.79
CA TYR A 243 2.66 -0.58 0.83
C TYR A 243 2.90 -1.16 2.24
N HIS A 244 2.59 -0.42 3.30
CA HIS A 244 2.71 -0.86 4.69
C HIS A 244 1.70 -1.96 5.04
N LEU A 245 0.53 -1.98 4.38
CA LEU A 245 -0.60 -2.81 4.78
C LEU A 245 -1.08 -3.78 3.68
N MET A 246 -0.18 -4.22 2.80
CA MET A 246 -0.54 -5.09 1.67
C MET A 246 -0.97 -6.50 2.11
N ALA A 247 -0.63 -6.92 3.34
CA ALA A 247 -1.05 -8.23 3.88
C ALA A 247 -2.42 -8.18 4.59
N LEU A 248 -2.87 -7.00 5.04
CA LEU A 248 -4.12 -6.80 5.77
C LEU A 248 -5.36 -7.37 5.04
N PRO A 249 -5.53 -7.21 3.71
CA PRO A 249 -6.71 -7.74 3.01
C PRO A 249 -6.88 -9.25 3.16
N THR A 250 -5.80 -10.03 3.24
CA THR A 250 -5.88 -11.48 3.50
C THR A 250 -6.50 -11.76 4.86
N PHE A 251 -6.07 -11.06 5.91
CA PHE A 251 -6.60 -11.27 7.27
C PHE A 251 -8.09 -10.92 7.35
N LEU A 252 -8.47 -9.78 6.78
CA LEU A 252 -9.87 -9.33 6.75
C LEU A 252 -10.74 -10.31 5.98
N ARG A 253 -10.32 -10.70 4.77
CA ARG A 253 -11.11 -11.59 3.91
C ARG A 253 -11.24 -13.00 4.47
N ARG A 254 -10.22 -13.49 5.20
CA ARG A 254 -10.26 -14.78 5.91
C ARG A 254 -11.33 -14.81 6.99
N ARG A 255 -11.54 -13.69 7.69
CA ARG A 255 -12.55 -13.59 8.74
C ARG A 255 -13.93 -13.28 8.19
N PHE A 256 -13.99 -12.45 7.15
CA PHE A 256 -15.20 -11.92 6.55
C PHE A 256 -15.14 -12.05 5.02
N ASN A 257 -15.63 -13.18 4.49
CA ASN A 257 -15.50 -13.51 3.06
C ASN A 257 -16.16 -12.46 2.13
N ARG A 258 -17.19 -11.76 2.62
CA ARG A 258 -18.01 -10.80 1.85
C ARG A 258 -17.71 -9.33 2.11
N LEU A 259 -16.78 -9.02 3.02
CA LEU A 259 -16.44 -7.65 3.38
C LEU A 259 -16.06 -6.80 2.15
N ARG A 260 -16.44 -5.53 2.10
CA ARG A 260 -16.15 -4.65 0.96
C ARG A 260 -14.77 -4.03 1.19
N ILE A 261 -13.77 -4.40 0.40
CA ILE A 261 -12.36 -4.02 0.63
C ILE A 261 -11.78 -3.31 -0.59
N GLY A 262 -11.43 -2.04 -0.43
CA GLY A 262 -10.60 -1.28 -1.36
C GLY A 262 -9.14 -1.23 -0.89
N PHE A 263 -8.20 -1.16 -1.83
CA PHE A 263 -6.80 -0.88 -1.56
C PHE A 263 -6.30 0.21 -2.51
N PHE A 264 -5.48 1.15 -2.02
CA PHE A 264 -4.82 2.14 -2.88
C PHE A 264 -3.31 2.20 -2.59
N LEU A 265 -2.49 2.03 -3.64
CA LEU A 265 -1.03 2.15 -3.54
C LEU A 265 -0.58 3.58 -3.89
N HIS A 266 0.05 4.27 -2.93
CA HIS A 266 0.56 5.62 -3.14
C HIS A 266 2.00 5.65 -3.70
N SER A 267 2.73 4.55 -3.53
CA SER A 267 4.04 4.35 -4.17
C SER A 267 3.91 3.88 -5.63
N PRO A 268 4.98 3.95 -6.45
CA PRO A 268 5.00 3.26 -7.73
C PRO A 268 4.83 1.75 -7.53
N PHE A 269 4.35 1.05 -8.57
CA PHE A 269 4.43 -0.40 -8.64
C PHE A 269 5.48 -0.79 -9.70
N PRO A 270 6.52 -1.55 -9.34
CA PRO A 270 7.65 -1.78 -10.23
C PRO A 270 7.34 -2.82 -11.30
N SER A 271 8.13 -2.81 -12.38
CA SER A 271 8.01 -3.81 -13.44
C SER A 271 8.22 -5.24 -12.91
N SER A 272 7.70 -6.24 -13.61
CA SER A 272 7.81 -7.64 -13.17
C SER A 272 9.25 -8.14 -13.00
N GLU A 273 10.20 -7.57 -13.76
CA GLU A 273 11.62 -7.92 -13.66
C GLU A 273 12.24 -7.46 -12.35
N ILE A 274 11.80 -6.31 -11.84
CA ILE A 274 12.22 -5.80 -10.53
C ILE A 274 11.42 -6.52 -9.45
N TYR A 275 10.08 -6.57 -9.56
CA TYR A 275 9.21 -7.17 -8.55
C TYR A 275 9.54 -8.64 -8.29
N ARG A 276 9.95 -9.42 -9.30
CA ARG A 276 10.29 -10.84 -9.12
C ARG A 276 11.49 -11.09 -8.22
N THR A 277 12.30 -10.07 -7.95
CA THR A 277 13.44 -10.18 -7.02
C THR A 277 12.99 -10.29 -5.56
N LEU A 278 11.75 -9.87 -5.23
CA LEU A 278 11.18 -10.01 -3.90
C LEU A 278 10.85 -11.49 -3.59
N PRO A 279 11.42 -12.09 -2.54
CA PRO A 279 11.16 -13.50 -2.22
C PRO A 279 9.71 -13.82 -1.85
N VAL A 280 8.98 -12.86 -1.28
CA VAL A 280 7.56 -12.98 -0.86
C VAL A 280 6.57 -12.35 -1.84
N ARG A 281 6.99 -12.25 -3.11
CA ARG A 281 6.25 -11.61 -4.21
C ARG A 281 4.84 -12.19 -4.41
N GLU A 282 4.69 -13.51 -4.31
CA GLU A 282 3.40 -14.17 -4.54
C GLU A 282 2.45 -13.95 -3.38
N GLU A 283 2.94 -14.00 -2.15
CA GLU A 283 2.15 -13.76 -0.94
C GLU A 283 1.53 -12.36 -0.96
N ILE A 284 2.32 -11.35 -1.35
CA ILE A 284 1.84 -9.97 -1.45
C ILE A 284 0.82 -9.81 -2.60
N LEU A 285 1.06 -10.39 -3.77
CA LEU A 285 0.08 -10.33 -4.87
C LEU A 285 -1.24 -11.01 -4.48
N LYS A 286 -1.17 -12.23 -3.92
CA LYS A 286 -2.34 -12.98 -3.44
C LYS A 286 -3.08 -12.20 -2.36
N ALA A 287 -2.36 -11.50 -1.48
CA ALA A 287 -2.99 -10.66 -0.48
C ALA A 287 -3.77 -9.50 -1.10
N LEU A 288 -3.18 -8.77 -2.04
CA LEU A 288 -3.89 -7.70 -2.75
C LEU A 288 -5.12 -8.22 -3.52
N LEU A 289 -5.04 -9.42 -4.11
CA LEU A 289 -6.16 -10.06 -4.80
C LEU A 289 -7.33 -10.47 -3.88
N ASN A 290 -7.19 -10.31 -2.56
CA ASN A 290 -8.33 -10.40 -1.64
C ASN A 290 -9.15 -9.11 -1.58
N CYS A 291 -8.73 -8.02 -2.23
CA CYS A 291 -9.50 -6.78 -2.38
C CYS A 291 -10.55 -6.89 -3.50
N ASP A 292 -11.52 -5.98 -3.50
CA ASP A 292 -12.53 -5.83 -4.54
C ASP A 292 -12.14 -4.76 -5.56
N LEU A 293 -11.46 -3.70 -5.09
CA LEU A 293 -10.89 -2.65 -5.92
C LEU A 293 -9.45 -2.33 -5.50
N ILE A 294 -8.54 -2.25 -6.47
CA ILE A 294 -7.13 -1.87 -6.27
C ILE A 294 -6.83 -0.61 -7.08
N GLY A 295 -6.37 0.44 -6.41
CA GLY A 295 -6.06 1.75 -7.01
C GLY A 295 -4.57 2.02 -7.17
N PHE A 296 -4.21 2.67 -8.27
CA PHE A 296 -2.87 3.19 -8.56
C PHE A 296 -2.94 4.60 -9.14
N HIS A 297 -1.88 5.39 -8.97
CA HIS A 297 -1.84 6.76 -9.53
C HIS A 297 -1.79 6.81 -11.06
N THR A 298 -1.06 5.90 -11.70
CA THR A 298 -0.83 5.93 -13.15
C THR A 298 -1.16 4.59 -13.80
N PHE A 299 -1.43 4.64 -15.11
CA PHE A 299 -1.64 3.43 -15.90
C PHE A 299 -0.39 2.53 -15.91
N ASP A 300 0.82 3.10 -15.88
CA ASP A 300 2.05 2.30 -15.86
C ASP A 300 2.17 1.44 -14.60
N TYR A 301 1.84 1.99 -13.44
CA TYR A 301 1.89 1.23 -12.18
C TYR A 301 0.84 0.11 -12.19
N ALA A 302 -0.39 0.42 -12.62
CA ALA A 302 -1.43 -0.60 -12.77
C ALA A 302 -1.02 -1.69 -13.78
N ARG A 303 -0.49 -1.31 -14.94
CA ARG A 303 0.00 -2.25 -15.97
C ARG A 303 1.11 -3.14 -15.43
N HIS A 304 2.01 -2.62 -14.60
CA HIS A 304 3.05 -3.42 -13.97
C HIS A 304 2.49 -4.42 -12.95
N PHE A 305 1.51 -4.03 -12.13
CA PHE A 305 0.79 -4.95 -11.25
C PHE A 305 0.08 -6.07 -12.02
N LEU A 306 -0.66 -5.72 -13.07
CA LEU A 306 -1.33 -6.68 -13.96
C LEU A 306 -0.35 -7.65 -14.60
N SER A 307 0.79 -7.15 -15.06
CA SER A 307 1.86 -7.97 -15.63
C SER A 307 2.46 -8.93 -14.60
N CYS A 308 2.60 -8.52 -13.33
CA CYS A 308 3.05 -9.41 -12.26
C CYS A 308 2.01 -10.49 -11.96
N CYS A 309 0.72 -10.16 -11.92
CA CYS A 309 -0.36 -11.14 -11.74
C CYS A 309 -0.34 -12.19 -12.86
N SER A 310 -0.22 -11.76 -14.11
CA SER A 310 -0.14 -12.66 -15.27
C SER A 310 1.10 -13.55 -15.21
N ARG A 311 2.30 -12.97 -15.02
CA ARG A 311 3.56 -13.72 -15.10
C ARG A 311 3.80 -14.64 -13.90
N MET A 312 3.36 -14.26 -12.70
CA MET A 312 3.65 -14.99 -11.47
C MET A 312 2.51 -15.92 -11.05
N LEU A 313 1.26 -15.54 -11.35
CA LEU A 313 0.08 -16.28 -10.92
C LEU A 313 -0.72 -16.89 -12.08
N GLY A 314 -0.39 -16.57 -13.33
CA GLY A 314 -1.14 -17.03 -14.50
C GLY A 314 -2.51 -16.37 -14.65
N ILE A 315 -2.73 -15.22 -14.00
CA ILE A 315 -4.03 -14.53 -13.99
C ILE A 315 -4.05 -13.48 -15.09
N GLU A 316 -4.94 -13.65 -16.05
CA GLU A 316 -5.17 -12.66 -17.11
C GLU A 316 -6.16 -11.59 -16.66
N TYR A 317 -5.98 -10.37 -17.17
CA TYR A 317 -6.92 -9.28 -16.95
C TYR A 317 -7.78 -9.06 -18.19
N GLN A 318 -8.99 -8.56 -17.98
CA GLN A 318 -9.89 -8.16 -19.05
C GLN A 318 -10.11 -6.66 -18.98
N SER A 319 -10.13 -6.02 -20.14
CA SER A 319 -10.58 -4.64 -20.31
C SER A 319 -11.92 -4.63 -21.03
N LYS A 320 -12.99 -4.20 -20.37
CA LYS A 320 -14.33 -4.11 -20.95
C LYS A 320 -14.92 -2.74 -20.68
N ARG A 321 -15.29 -2.01 -21.74
CA ARG A 321 -15.94 -0.68 -21.66
C ARG A 321 -15.21 0.33 -20.76
N GLY A 322 -13.87 0.31 -20.77
CA GLY A 322 -13.04 1.20 -19.95
C GLY A 322 -12.78 0.72 -18.52
N TYR A 323 -13.37 -0.40 -18.10
CA TYR A 323 -13.07 -1.05 -16.82
C TYR A 323 -12.00 -2.13 -17.00
N ILE A 324 -11.02 -2.15 -16.10
CA ILE A 324 -9.99 -3.19 -16.03
C ILE A 324 -10.27 -4.06 -14.81
N GLY A 325 -10.36 -5.38 -15.01
CA GLY A 325 -10.58 -6.32 -13.92
C GLY A 325 -9.83 -7.63 -14.11
N LEU A 326 -9.49 -8.27 -12.99
CA LEU A 326 -8.91 -9.62 -12.92
C LEU A 326 -9.98 -10.58 -12.44
N GLU A 327 -10.16 -11.71 -13.13
CA GLU A 327 -10.98 -12.80 -12.61
C GLU A 327 -10.14 -13.63 -11.63
N TYR A 328 -10.62 -13.77 -10.39
CA TYR A 328 -9.93 -14.46 -9.32
C TYR A 328 -10.90 -15.34 -8.55
N PHE A 329 -10.98 -16.62 -8.91
CA PHE A 329 -11.83 -17.63 -8.28
C PHE A 329 -13.32 -17.24 -8.26
N GLY A 330 -13.81 -16.76 -9.39
CA GLY A 330 -15.18 -16.31 -9.56
C GLY A 330 -15.46 -14.92 -8.98
N ARG A 331 -14.47 -14.21 -8.45
CA ARG A 331 -14.56 -12.78 -8.13
C ARG A 331 -13.94 -11.95 -9.24
N THR A 332 -14.39 -10.71 -9.38
CA THR A 332 -13.73 -9.73 -10.24
C THR A 332 -13.05 -8.69 -9.36
N VAL A 333 -11.71 -8.67 -9.39
CA VAL A 333 -10.90 -7.65 -8.71
C VAL A 333 -10.73 -6.48 -9.67
N GLY A 334 -11.34 -5.34 -9.37
CA GLY A 334 -11.25 -4.13 -10.17
C GLY A 334 -9.93 -3.40 -10.03
N ILE A 335 -9.48 -2.77 -11.11
CA ILE A 335 -8.29 -1.93 -11.13
C ILE A 335 -8.69 -0.49 -11.46
N LYS A 336 -8.47 0.41 -10.50
CA LYS A 336 -8.67 1.85 -10.65
C LYS A 336 -7.34 2.54 -10.92
N ILE A 337 -7.33 3.43 -11.91
CA ILE A 337 -6.19 4.30 -12.18
C ILE A 337 -6.67 5.72 -11.95
N MET A 338 -6.10 6.38 -10.95
CA MET A 338 -6.43 7.76 -10.67
C MET A 338 -5.32 8.47 -9.86
N PRO A 339 -4.70 9.52 -10.40
CA PRO A 339 -3.76 10.33 -9.65
C PRO A 339 -4.49 11.04 -8.51
N VAL A 340 -3.85 11.14 -7.35
CA VAL A 340 -4.40 11.88 -6.21
C VAL A 340 -4.15 13.37 -6.38
N GLY A 341 -5.15 14.18 -6.04
CA GLY A 341 -5.05 15.64 -6.09
C GLY A 341 -4.53 16.27 -4.80
N ILE A 342 -4.65 17.59 -4.73
CA ILE A 342 -4.42 18.41 -3.53
C ILE A 342 -5.74 18.88 -2.94
N HIS A 343 -5.74 19.32 -1.68
CA HIS A 343 -6.89 19.97 -1.07
C HIS A 343 -6.93 21.46 -1.43
N MET A 344 -7.88 21.83 -2.31
CA MET A 344 -7.99 23.19 -2.83
C MET A 344 -8.33 24.20 -1.73
N ASP A 345 -9.35 23.93 -0.92
CA ASP A 345 -9.82 24.88 0.10
C ASP A 345 -8.78 25.14 1.20
N GLN A 346 -8.05 24.11 1.63
CA GLN A 346 -6.97 24.27 2.61
C GLN A 346 -5.87 25.21 2.07
N LEU A 347 -5.45 25.02 0.83
CA LEU A 347 -4.44 25.89 0.21
C LEU A 347 -4.98 27.31 0.03
N GLN A 348 -6.24 27.47 -0.38
CA GLN A 348 -6.87 28.78 -0.46
C GLN A 348 -6.95 29.48 0.91
N ALA A 349 -7.25 28.73 1.99
CA ALA A 349 -7.25 29.26 3.34
C ALA A 349 -5.87 29.77 3.75
N VAL A 350 -4.80 29.03 3.44
CA VAL A 350 -3.41 29.47 3.67
C VAL A 350 -3.09 30.74 2.90
N LEU A 351 -3.55 30.86 1.64
CA LEU A 351 -3.34 32.06 0.82
C LEU A 351 -4.04 33.30 1.37
N CYS A 352 -5.09 33.13 2.19
CA CYS A 352 -5.82 34.23 2.83
C CYS A 352 -5.22 34.67 4.18
N LEU A 353 -4.18 34.00 4.69
CA LEU A 353 -3.59 34.34 5.99
C LEU A 353 -2.82 35.68 5.93
N PRO A 354 -3.02 36.62 6.87
CA PRO A 354 -2.31 37.90 6.88
C PRO A 354 -0.79 37.77 6.91
N ASP A 355 -0.28 36.85 7.72
CA ASP A 355 1.16 36.59 7.90
C ASP A 355 1.84 36.14 6.59
N ARG A 356 1.08 35.54 5.66
CA ARG A 356 1.58 35.12 4.35
C ARG A 356 2.02 36.32 3.52
N GLN A 357 1.24 37.41 3.52
CA GLN A 357 1.58 38.59 2.73
C GLN A 357 2.89 39.24 3.24
N TRP A 358 3.04 39.33 4.56
CA TRP A 358 4.27 39.79 5.19
C TRP A 358 5.48 38.94 4.75
N ARG A 359 5.33 37.61 4.83
CA ARG A 359 6.41 36.68 4.45
C ARG A 359 6.74 36.75 2.96
N VAL A 360 5.75 36.94 2.08
CA VAL A 360 5.97 37.15 0.64
C VAL A 360 6.79 38.42 0.41
N SER A 361 6.43 39.54 1.05
CA SER A 361 7.17 40.81 0.90
C SER A 361 8.61 40.71 1.41
N GLU A 362 8.84 40.04 2.54
CA GLU A 362 10.18 39.79 3.06
C GLU A 362 11.04 38.98 2.08
N LEU A 363 10.48 37.90 1.52
CA LEU A 363 11.22 37.09 0.54
C LEU A 363 11.43 37.84 -0.79
N GLN A 364 10.48 38.65 -1.23
CA GLN A 364 10.65 39.51 -2.41
C GLN A 364 11.79 40.51 -2.23
N GLN A 365 11.92 41.10 -1.04
CA GLN A 365 13.05 41.96 -0.70
C GLN A 365 14.37 41.17 -0.63
N GLN A 366 14.36 39.99 0.00
CA GLN A 366 15.54 39.12 0.10
C GLN A 366 16.08 38.71 -1.28
N PHE A 367 15.18 38.44 -2.23
CA PHE A 367 15.50 38.00 -3.59
C PHE A 367 15.31 39.10 -4.64
N GLU A 368 15.37 40.37 -4.24
CA GLU A 368 15.21 41.49 -5.16
C GLU A 368 16.24 41.42 -6.31
N GLY A 369 15.77 41.60 -7.54
CA GLY A 369 16.59 41.49 -8.75
C GLY A 369 17.03 40.07 -9.12
N LYS A 370 16.58 39.04 -8.39
CA LYS A 370 16.94 37.64 -8.59
C LYS A 370 15.74 36.82 -9.08
N THR A 371 16.02 35.77 -9.85
CA THR A 371 15.06 34.79 -10.35
C THR A 371 15.14 33.54 -9.49
N VAL A 372 14.07 33.20 -8.78
CA VAL A 372 14.04 32.08 -7.85
C VAL A 372 13.58 30.81 -8.56
N LEU A 373 14.40 29.77 -8.54
CA LEU A 373 14.03 28.39 -8.81
C LEU A 373 13.82 27.69 -7.46
N LEU A 374 12.78 26.87 -7.34
CA LEU A 374 12.41 26.24 -6.08
C LEU A 374 12.36 24.72 -6.18
N GLY A 375 13.02 24.05 -5.24
CA GLY A 375 12.87 22.63 -4.96
C GLY A 375 12.27 22.40 -3.58
N VAL A 376 11.30 21.49 -3.46
CA VAL A 376 10.70 21.09 -2.19
C VAL A 376 10.55 19.58 -2.19
N ASP A 377 11.43 18.90 -1.44
CA ASP A 377 11.57 17.45 -1.49
C ASP A 377 11.82 16.88 -0.09
N ASP A 378 11.40 15.64 0.15
CA ASP A 378 11.86 14.91 1.33
C ASP A 378 13.36 14.56 1.17
N MET A 379 14.11 14.52 2.27
CA MET A 379 15.47 13.99 2.26
C MET A 379 15.43 12.47 2.05
N ASP A 380 15.39 12.08 0.77
CA ASP A 380 15.29 10.70 0.31
C ASP A 380 16.05 10.52 -1.02
N ILE A 381 16.65 9.34 -1.16
CA ILE A 381 17.54 8.98 -2.26
C ILE A 381 16.85 9.05 -3.64
N PHE A 382 15.53 8.87 -3.68
CA PHE A 382 14.75 8.87 -4.91
C PHE A 382 14.30 10.26 -5.36
N LYS A 383 14.49 11.30 -4.53
CA LYS A 383 14.08 12.68 -4.86
C LYS A 383 15.07 13.41 -5.76
N GLY A 384 16.26 12.85 -5.98
CA GLY A 384 17.21 13.38 -6.98
C GLY A 384 17.63 14.82 -6.69
N ILE A 385 17.76 15.21 -5.41
CA ILE A 385 18.17 16.56 -5.00
C ILE A 385 19.56 16.88 -5.56
N ASN A 386 20.51 15.93 -5.50
CA ASN A 386 21.84 16.18 -6.04
C ASN A 386 21.83 16.37 -7.57
N LEU A 387 21.03 15.60 -8.32
CA LEU A 387 20.85 15.80 -9.77
C LEU A 387 20.33 17.21 -10.10
N LYS A 388 19.47 17.77 -9.23
CA LYS A 388 19.02 19.16 -9.33
C LYS A 388 20.14 20.17 -9.15
N LEU A 389 20.98 19.97 -8.12
CA LEU A 389 22.12 20.84 -7.84
C LEU A 389 23.12 20.81 -9.00
N LEU A 390 23.44 19.62 -9.52
CA LEU A 390 24.33 19.46 -10.68
C LEU A 390 23.76 20.12 -11.93
N ALA A 391 22.46 20.00 -12.20
CA ALA A 391 21.82 20.64 -13.34
C ALA A 391 21.83 22.17 -13.19
N PHE A 392 21.59 22.68 -11.99
CA PHE A 392 21.64 24.13 -11.72
C PHE A 392 23.07 24.67 -11.86
N GLU A 393 24.07 23.95 -11.37
CA GLU A 393 25.48 24.27 -11.58
C GLU A 393 25.85 24.32 -13.06
N ASN A 394 25.45 23.29 -13.83
CA ASN A 394 25.69 23.24 -15.27
C ASN A 394 25.00 24.40 -15.99
N MET A 395 23.78 24.77 -15.58
CA MET A 395 23.08 25.93 -16.12
C MET A 395 23.87 27.23 -15.88
N LEU A 396 24.44 27.43 -14.69
CA LEU A 396 25.25 28.61 -14.38
C LEU A 396 26.55 28.68 -15.18
N ARG A 397 27.17 27.53 -15.50
CA ARG A 397 28.36 27.47 -16.37
C ARG A 397 28.02 27.77 -17.83
N THR A 398 27.01 27.11 -18.38
CA THR A 398 26.63 27.23 -19.80
C THR A 398 25.95 28.56 -20.11
N HIS A 399 25.25 29.15 -19.13
CA HIS A 399 24.54 30.41 -19.28
C HIS A 399 25.03 31.46 -18.26
N PRO A 400 26.24 32.04 -18.43
CA PRO A 400 26.84 32.99 -17.49
C PRO A 400 25.96 34.21 -17.18
N LYS A 401 25.03 34.54 -18.09
CA LYS A 401 24.02 35.59 -17.89
C LYS A 401 23.23 35.38 -16.59
N TRP A 402 23.06 34.16 -16.09
CA TRP A 402 22.31 33.86 -14.87
C TRP A 402 23.15 33.95 -13.59
N GLN A 403 24.48 34.04 -13.69
CA GLN A 403 25.34 34.19 -12.52
C GLN A 403 25.09 35.55 -11.83
N GLY A 404 24.77 35.53 -10.54
CA GLY A 404 24.36 36.71 -9.79
C GLY A 404 22.87 37.05 -9.90
N ARG A 405 22.12 36.35 -10.77
CA ARG A 405 20.70 36.59 -11.03
C ARG A 405 19.81 35.39 -10.71
N ALA A 406 20.21 34.16 -10.97
CA ALA A 406 19.41 32.98 -10.62
C ALA A 406 19.75 32.45 -9.22
N VAL A 407 18.75 32.07 -8.44
CA VAL A 407 18.93 31.42 -7.14
C VAL A 407 18.10 30.16 -7.08
N LEU A 408 18.71 29.04 -6.69
CA LEU A 408 18.01 27.81 -6.36
C LEU A 408 17.75 27.75 -4.84
N VAL A 409 16.50 27.86 -4.44
CA VAL A 409 16.06 27.57 -3.06
C VAL A 409 15.69 26.10 -3.01
N GLN A 410 16.38 25.31 -2.19
CA GLN A 410 16.04 23.91 -1.96
C GLN A 410 15.58 23.73 -0.51
N ILE A 411 14.30 23.41 -0.33
CA ILE A 411 13.73 23.01 0.95
C ILE A 411 13.81 21.49 1.05
N ALA A 412 14.52 21.00 2.06
CA ALA A 412 14.60 19.59 2.38
C ALA A 412 13.72 19.28 3.60
N LYS A 413 12.70 18.44 3.44
CA LYS A 413 11.90 17.95 4.57
C LYS A 413 12.67 16.85 5.31
N PRO A 414 12.47 16.71 6.63
CA PRO A 414 13.20 15.73 7.44
C PRO A 414 13.13 14.29 6.92
N VAL A 415 14.20 13.53 7.16
CA VAL A 415 14.33 12.12 6.76
C VAL A 415 13.25 11.25 7.39
N ARG A 416 12.60 10.38 6.59
CA ARG A 416 11.51 9.48 7.04
C ARG A 416 11.99 8.04 7.35
N GLY A 417 13.24 7.87 7.78
CA GLY A 417 13.86 6.55 8.00
C GLY A 417 15.30 6.63 8.52
N LYS A 418 15.95 5.47 8.66
CA LYS A 418 17.36 5.35 9.07
C LYS A 418 18.10 4.47 8.07
N GLY A 419 19.30 4.86 7.64
CA GLY A 419 20.13 4.06 6.74
C GLY A 419 21.44 4.76 6.34
N LYS A 420 22.50 3.99 6.13
CA LYS A 420 23.83 4.50 5.73
C LYS A 420 23.82 5.26 4.41
N ASP A 421 22.95 4.85 3.48
CA ASP A 421 22.83 5.50 2.17
C ASP A 421 22.30 6.93 2.28
N LEU A 422 21.50 7.23 3.31
CA LEU A 422 20.96 8.58 3.55
C LEU A 422 22.02 9.55 4.06
N GLU A 423 22.87 9.11 5.00
CA GLU A 423 23.99 9.92 5.51
C GLU A 423 24.98 10.28 4.38
N ALA A 424 25.26 9.33 3.48
CA ALA A 424 26.11 9.55 2.31
C ALA A 424 25.51 10.60 1.35
N ILE A 425 24.20 10.52 1.10
CA ILE A 425 23.49 11.45 0.21
C ILE A 425 23.39 12.85 0.82
N GLU A 426 23.15 12.96 2.13
CA GLU A 426 23.20 14.25 2.82
C GLU A 426 24.59 14.89 2.70
N ALA A 427 25.66 14.10 2.85
CA ALA A 427 27.02 14.58 2.67
C ALA A 427 27.29 15.03 1.23
N GLU A 428 26.85 14.26 0.24
CA GLU A 428 26.98 14.59 -1.19
C GLU A 428 26.22 15.87 -1.56
N ILE A 429 24.98 16.02 -1.10
CA ILE A 429 24.17 17.24 -1.29
C ILE A 429 24.88 18.45 -0.65
N ARG A 430 25.43 18.27 0.56
CA ARG A 430 26.16 19.31 1.29
C ARG A 430 27.41 19.77 0.56
N GLU A 431 28.18 18.81 0.05
CA GLU A 431 29.35 19.09 -0.76
C GLU A 431 28.97 19.87 -2.03
N SER A 432 27.94 19.42 -2.75
CA SER A 432 27.46 20.07 -3.97
C SER A 432 27.05 21.52 -3.76
N TYR A 433 26.17 21.83 -2.80
CA TYR A 433 25.73 23.22 -2.63
C TYR A 433 26.86 24.12 -2.09
N ASN A 434 27.76 23.61 -1.24
CA ASN A 434 28.92 24.38 -0.77
C ASN A 434 29.87 24.72 -1.92
N ARG A 435 30.12 23.75 -2.80
CA ARG A 435 30.96 23.92 -3.98
C ARG A 435 30.37 24.93 -4.96
N ILE A 436 29.08 24.83 -5.26
CA ILE A 436 28.37 25.80 -6.12
C ILE A 436 28.42 27.21 -5.53
N ASN A 437 28.14 27.34 -4.23
CA ASN A 437 28.19 28.63 -3.55
C ASN A 437 29.61 29.20 -3.47
N GLY A 438 30.64 28.36 -3.36
CA GLY A 438 32.04 28.79 -3.41
C GLY A 438 32.50 29.25 -4.79
N GLU A 439 32.06 28.58 -5.86
CA GLU A 439 32.46 28.88 -7.24
C GLU A 439 31.72 30.10 -7.81
N PHE A 440 30.40 30.21 -7.59
CA PHE A 440 29.56 31.25 -8.21
C PHE A 440 29.08 32.33 -7.24
N GLY A 441 29.25 32.14 -5.93
CA GLY A 441 28.79 33.05 -4.89
C GLY A 441 29.59 34.35 -4.81
N ARG A 442 28.95 35.38 -4.25
CA ARG A 442 29.52 36.72 -4.06
C ARG A 442 28.94 37.32 -2.78
N SER A 443 29.50 38.44 -2.30
CA SER A 443 28.90 39.16 -1.17
C SER A 443 27.43 39.51 -1.47
N GLY A 444 26.49 39.08 -0.61
CA GLY A 444 25.05 39.29 -0.79
C GLY A 444 24.34 38.37 -1.81
N TYR A 445 25.06 37.42 -2.42
CA TYR A 445 24.51 36.47 -3.40
C TYR A 445 25.01 35.04 -3.16
N SER A 446 24.09 34.17 -2.75
CA SER A 446 24.27 32.72 -2.68
C SER A 446 23.46 32.07 -3.79
N PRO A 447 24.10 31.43 -4.79
CA PRO A 447 23.39 30.74 -5.87
C PRO A 447 22.44 29.65 -5.37
N VAL A 448 22.80 28.96 -4.29
CA VAL A 448 21.98 27.93 -3.64
C VAL A 448 21.65 28.36 -2.21
N VAL A 449 20.37 28.33 -1.86
CA VAL A 449 19.85 28.51 -0.50
C VAL A 449 19.25 27.18 -0.06
N PHE A 450 19.97 26.44 0.77
CA PHE A 450 19.53 25.15 1.28
C PHE A 450 18.84 25.33 2.64
N ILE A 451 17.59 24.89 2.75
CA ILE A 451 16.77 25.00 3.96
C ILE A 451 16.53 23.59 4.50
N ASP A 452 17.25 23.28 5.59
CA ASP A 452 17.19 22.00 6.30
C ASP A 452 16.52 22.19 7.67
N ARG A 453 15.24 22.53 7.62
CA ARG A 453 14.38 22.69 8.80
C ARG A 453 12.92 22.55 8.40
N ASP A 454 12.05 22.37 9.38
CA ASP A 454 10.63 22.47 9.15
C ASP A 454 10.24 23.87 8.65
N VAL A 455 9.44 23.89 7.60
CA VAL A 455 8.93 25.09 6.94
C VAL A 455 7.40 25.06 7.06
N SER A 456 6.83 26.11 7.64
CA SER A 456 5.38 26.21 7.82
C SER A 456 4.66 26.31 6.47
N SER A 457 3.38 25.95 6.42
CA SER A 457 2.57 26.07 5.20
C SER A 457 2.51 27.51 4.68
N VAL A 458 2.50 28.50 5.60
CA VAL A 458 2.61 29.93 5.26
C VAL A 458 3.92 30.23 4.54
N GLU A 459 5.06 29.86 5.13
CA GLU A 459 6.37 30.12 4.54
C GLU A 459 6.56 29.37 3.21
N LYS A 460 6.11 28.12 3.12
CA LYS A 460 6.14 27.33 1.89
C LYS A 460 5.31 27.97 0.78
N SER A 461 4.09 28.43 1.10
CA SER A 461 3.24 29.16 0.14
C SER A 461 3.87 30.46 -0.34
N ALA A 462 4.62 31.15 0.53
CA ALA A 462 5.35 32.36 0.17
C ALA A 462 6.49 32.05 -0.81
N TYR A 463 7.27 30.99 -0.58
CA TYR A 463 8.26 30.51 -1.54
C TYR A 463 7.63 30.11 -2.88
N TYR A 464 6.51 29.39 -2.88
CA TYR A 464 5.79 29.07 -4.12
C TYR A 464 5.33 30.33 -4.86
N THR A 465 4.90 31.37 -4.12
CA THR A 465 4.43 32.62 -4.72
C THR A 465 5.54 33.34 -5.48
N ILE A 466 6.74 33.46 -4.89
CA ILE A 466 7.85 34.20 -5.50
C ILE A 466 8.63 33.38 -6.55
N ALA A 467 8.55 32.05 -6.49
CA ALA A 467 9.32 31.17 -7.36
C ALA A 467 8.90 31.32 -8.83
N GLU A 468 9.87 31.62 -9.69
CA GLU A 468 9.67 31.69 -11.14
C GLU A 468 9.45 30.29 -11.73
N CYS A 469 10.14 29.29 -11.19
CA CYS A 469 10.05 27.91 -11.62
C CYS A 469 10.17 26.96 -10.43
N VAL A 470 9.33 25.91 -10.40
CA VAL A 470 9.52 24.76 -9.51
C VAL A 470 10.20 23.63 -10.28
N VAL A 471 11.24 23.07 -9.67
CA VAL A 471 12.07 22.02 -10.25
C VAL A 471 11.97 20.74 -9.44
N VAL A 472 11.46 19.69 -10.07
CA VAL A 472 11.28 18.35 -9.49
C VAL A 472 12.08 17.34 -10.29
N THR A 473 13.15 16.82 -9.70
CA THR A 473 14.13 15.92 -10.33
C THR A 473 14.11 14.51 -9.75
N ALA A 474 13.02 14.14 -9.08
CA ALA A 474 12.89 12.81 -8.50
C ALA A 474 13.06 11.72 -9.56
N VAL A 475 13.93 10.76 -9.28
CA VAL A 475 14.25 9.66 -10.21
C VAL A 475 13.13 8.61 -10.23
N ARG A 476 12.38 8.50 -9.12
CA ARG A 476 11.12 7.77 -8.99
C ARG A 476 10.29 8.41 -7.89
N ASP A 477 9.01 8.62 -8.16
CA ASP A 477 8.05 9.09 -7.14
C ASP A 477 6.64 8.64 -7.50
N GLY A 478 5.88 8.12 -6.54
CA GLY A 478 4.54 7.60 -6.78
C GLY A 478 3.58 8.68 -7.24
N MET A 479 3.44 9.74 -6.44
CA MET A 479 2.81 10.99 -6.82
C MET A 479 3.55 12.14 -6.14
N ASN A 480 3.81 13.21 -6.89
CA ASN A 480 4.45 14.40 -6.36
C ASN A 480 3.45 15.57 -6.41
N LEU A 481 3.08 16.08 -5.25
CA LEU A 481 2.07 17.14 -5.12
C LEU A 481 2.67 18.55 -5.08
N THR A 482 3.99 18.68 -4.95
CA THR A 482 4.70 19.98 -4.95
C THR A 482 4.35 20.84 -6.17
N PRO A 483 4.32 20.31 -7.41
CA PRO A 483 3.87 21.09 -8.56
C PRO A 483 2.43 21.60 -8.43
N TYR A 484 1.53 20.82 -7.83
CA TYR A 484 0.11 21.19 -7.71
C TYR A 484 -0.07 22.32 -6.69
N GLU A 485 0.58 22.19 -5.52
CA GLU A 485 0.64 23.24 -4.50
C GLU A 485 1.17 24.56 -5.09
N TYR A 486 2.26 24.48 -5.87
CA TYR A 486 2.85 25.64 -6.55
C TYR A 486 1.89 26.31 -7.53
N ILE A 487 1.22 25.53 -8.39
CA ILE A 487 0.27 26.04 -9.37
C ILE A 487 -0.84 26.84 -8.67
N VAL A 488 -1.40 26.31 -7.58
CA VAL A 488 -2.46 26.98 -6.81
C VAL A 488 -1.94 28.25 -6.12
N CYS A 489 -0.74 28.20 -5.53
CA CYS A 489 -0.15 29.40 -4.92
C CYS A 489 0.13 30.51 -5.95
N ARG A 490 0.51 30.16 -7.18
CA ARG A 490 0.72 31.11 -8.27
C ARG A 490 -0.57 31.65 -8.87
N GLN A 491 -1.66 30.88 -8.81
CA GLN A 491 -2.99 31.39 -9.15
C GLN A 491 -3.42 32.49 -8.17
N GLY A 492 -3.19 32.29 -6.87
CA GLY A 492 -3.61 33.22 -5.82
C GLY A 492 -5.12 33.13 -5.52
N THR A 493 -5.65 34.12 -4.79
CA THR A 493 -7.06 34.11 -4.38
C THR A 493 -7.96 34.77 -5.43
N PRO A 494 -9.19 34.26 -5.65
CA PRO A 494 -10.15 34.88 -6.59
C PRO A 494 -10.69 36.26 -6.15
N ARG A 495 -10.51 36.65 -4.89
CA ARG A 495 -11.19 37.80 -4.25
C ARG A 495 -10.35 39.06 -4.06
N SER A 496 -9.06 39.04 -4.43
CA SER A 496 -8.18 40.19 -4.28
C SER A 496 -8.20 41.09 -5.53
N GLU A 497 -9.32 41.76 -5.78
CA GLU A 497 -9.37 42.92 -6.69
C GLU A 497 -9.00 44.23 -5.98
N SER A 498 -8.77 44.20 -4.66
CA SER A 498 -8.66 45.42 -3.82
C SER A 498 -7.38 45.55 -2.97
N SER A 499 -6.42 44.62 -3.05
CA SER A 499 -5.14 44.76 -2.34
C SER A 499 -3.99 44.26 -3.18
N SER A 500 -3.17 45.19 -3.71
CA SER A 500 -1.78 45.13 -4.23
C SER A 500 -1.12 43.80 -4.67
N GLU A 501 -1.86 42.73 -4.90
CA GLU A 501 -1.41 41.50 -5.51
C GLU A 501 -1.45 41.70 -7.02
N VAL A 502 -0.27 41.59 -7.64
CA VAL A 502 0.01 41.65 -9.07
C VAL A 502 -1.25 41.43 -9.94
N THR A 503 -1.83 42.55 -10.41
CA THR A 503 -2.98 42.66 -11.31
C THR A 503 -2.66 42.18 -12.73
N GLY A 504 -1.68 41.28 -12.86
CA GLY A 504 -1.15 40.76 -14.10
C GLY A 504 -1.53 39.30 -14.35
N PRO A 505 -1.27 38.80 -15.56
CA PRO A 505 -1.54 37.42 -15.91
C PRO A 505 -0.79 36.45 -14.98
N LYS A 506 -1.48 35.40 -14.55
CA LYS A 506 -0.91 34.36 -13.68
C LYS A 506 0.03 33.46 -14.47
N LYS A 507 1.14 33.07 -13.87
CA LYS A 507 2.25 32.37 -14.52
C LYS A 507 2.80 31.30 -13.60
N SER A 508 3.11 30.12 -14.12
CA SER A 508 3.80 29.06 -13.38
C SER A 508 4.66 28.26 -14.34
N MET A 509 5.93 28.09 -13.99
CA MET A 509 6.84 27.24 -14.76
C MET A 509 7.28 26.04 -13.95
N LEU A 510 7.38 24.91 -14.66
CA LEU A 510 7.59 23.61 -14.07
C LEU A 510 8.63 22.86 -14.90
N VAL A 511 9.73 22.48 -14.25
CA VAL A 511 10.69 21.48 -14.77
C VAL A 511 10.48 20.21 -13.98
N VAL A 512 9.97 19.18 -14.62
CA VAL A 512 9.41 18.00 -13.92
C VAL A 512 9.98 16.72 -14.52
N SER A 513 10.49 15.85 -13.65
CA SER A 513 10.94 14.52 -14.03
C SER A 513 9.83 13.73 -14.75
N GLU A 514 10.18 13.02 -15.81
CA GLU A 514 9.26 12.09 -16.49
C GLU A 514 8.93 10.85 -15.64
N PHE A 515 9.63 10.64 -14.52
CA PHE A 515 9.54 9.45 -13.68
C PHE A 515 8.64 9.59 -12.44
N ILE A 516 7.83 10.65 -12.38
CA ILE A 516 6.90 10.91 -11.26
C ILE A 516 5.44 10.87 -11.70
N GLY A 517 4.55 10.44 -10.80
CA GLY A 517 3.14 10.21 -11.13
C GLY A 517 2.36 11.42 -11.64
N CYS A 518 2.75 12.65 -11.27
CA CYS A 518 2.04 13.85 -11.72
C CYS A 518 2.47 14.33 -13.12
N SER A 519 3.56 13.79 -13.67
CA SER A 519 4.15 14.24 -14.95
C SER A 519 3.20 14.05 -16.14
N PRO A 520 2.49 12.91 -16.30
CA PRO A 520 1.51 12.75 -17.37
C PRO A 520 0.35 13.75 -17.31
N SER A 521 -0.06 14.15 -16.10
CA SER A 521 -1.16 15.08 -15.87
C SER A 521 -0.84 16.54 -16.24
N LEU A 522 0.42 16.96 -16.10
CA LEU A 522 0.84 18.35 -16.29
C LEU A 522 1.40 18.59 -17.70
N SER A 523 0.52 18.59 -18.70
CA SER A 523 0.89 18.70 -20.12
C SER A 523 1.72 19.95 -20.51
N GLY A 524 1.61 21.04 -19.74
CA GLY A 524 2.40 22.26 -19.96
C GLY A 524 3.78 22.28 -19.28
N ALA A 525 4.17 21.24 -18.54
CA ALA A 525 5.46 21.19 -17.84
C ALA A 525 6.60 20.84 -18.82
N ILE A 526 7.81 21.35 -18.56
CA ILE A 526 9.02 20.92 -19.27
C ILE A 526 9.46 19.61 -18.65
N ARG A 527 9.26 18.50 -19.37
CA ARG A 527 9.59 17.16 -18.89
C ARG A 527 11.07 16.89 -19.08
N VAL A 528 11.71 16.38 -18.03
CA VAL A 528 13.14 16.06 -18.05
C VAL A 528 13.39 14.63 -17.63
N ASN A 529 14.43 14.04 -18.21
CA ASN A 529 15.08 12.88 -17.62
C ASN A 529 16.17 13.41 -16.67
N PRO A 530 15.99 13.33 -15.34
CA PRO A 530 16.92 13.93 -14.37
C PRO A 530 18.33 13.32 -14.40
N TRP A 531 18.51 12.14 -15.02
CA TRP A 531 19.82 11.53 -15.23
C TRP A 531 20.65 12.26 -16.30
N ASN A 532 20.00 13.03 -17.18
CA ASN A 532 20.66 13.89 -18.15
C ASN A 532 20.76 15.30 -17.55
N VAL A 533 21.90 15.57 -16.90
CA VAL A 533 22.17 16.81 -16.17
C VAL A 533 22.18 18.00 -17.14
N GLU A 534 22.74 17.84 -18.33
CA GLU A 534 22.84 18.88 -19.34
C GLU A 534 21.47 19.28 -19.89
N ALA A 535 20.64 18.30 -20.24
CA ALA A 535 19.26 18.57 -20.70
C ALA A 535 18.40 19.17 -19.58
N THR A 536 18.59 18.73 -18.34
CA THR A 536 17.89 19.30 -17.18
C THR A 536 18.32 20.76 -16.94
N ALA A 537 19.61 21.07 -17.11
CA ALA A 537 20.13 22.42 -17.03
C ALA A 537 19.54 23.34 -18.10
N GLU A 538 19.45 22.86 -19.35
CA GLU A 538 18.82 23.62 -20.43
C GLU A 538 17.33 23.83 -20.19
N ALA A 539 16.61 22.81 -19.69
CA ALA A 539 15.22 22.94 -19.30
C ALA A 539 15.00 23.97 -18.17
N MET A 540 15.91 24.04 -17.19
CA MET A 540 15.90 25.10 -16.17
C MET A 540 16.09 26.48 -16.80
N ASN A 541 17.05 26.65 -17.71
CA ASN A 541 17.29 27.90 -18.43
C ASN A 541 16.09 28.30 -19.29
N GLU A 542 15.51 27.36 -20.03
CA GLU A 542 14.31 27.55 -20.85
C GLU A 542 13.16 28.03 -19.97
N ALA A 543 12.87 27.33 -18.86
CA ALA A 543 11.78 27.65 -17.97
C ALA A 543 11.78 29.11 -17.50
N ILE A 544 12.95 29.63 -17.11
CA ILE A 544 13.09 31.01 -16.64
C ILE A 544 13.23 32.02 -17.78
N SER A 545 13.70 31.60 -18.96
CA SER A 545 13.90 32.47 -20.15
C SER A 545 12.66 32.64 -21.02
N LEU A 546 11.65 31.77 -20.89
CA LEU A 546 10.42 31.82 -21.70
C LEU A 546 9.68 33.16 -21.58
N SER A 547 8.94 33.50 -22.63
CA SER A 547 8.13 34.72 -22.65
C SER A 547 6.97 34.62 -21.65
N ASP A 548 6.56 35.76 -21.10
CA ASP A 548 5.45 35.83 -20.15
C ASP A 548 4.13 35.27 -20.71
N GLN A 549 3.91 35.43 -22.02
CA GLN A 549 2.73 34.91 -22.71
C GLN A 549 2.71 33.38 -22.71
N GLU A 550 3.85 32.73 -22.98
CA GLU A 550 3.94 31.26 -22.94
C GLU A 550 3.80 30.73 -21.52
N LYS A 551 4.39 31.43 -20.53
CA LYS A 551 4.26 31.10 -19.11
C LYS A 551 2.80 31.16 -18.66
N GLN A 552 2.04 32.13 -19.13
CA GLN A 552 0.60 32.25 -18.88
C GLN A 552 -0.18 31.08 -19.50
N LEU A 553 0.04 30.78 -20.78
CA LEU A 553 -0.67 29.69 -21.47
C LEU A 553 -0.43 28.32 -20.82
N ARG A 554 0.79 28.08 -20.33
CA ARG A 554 1.13 26.86 -19.57
C ARG A 554 0.41 26.84 -18.23
N HIS A 555 0.43 27.95 -17.50
CA HIS A 555 -0.25 28.09 -16.22
C HIS A 555 -1.76 27.81 -16.32
N GLU A 556 -2.45 28.39 -17.31
CA GLU A 556 -3.89 28.17 -17.49
C GLU A 556 -4.23 26.69 -17.71
N LYS A 557 -3.40 25.96 -18.47
CA LYS A 557 -3.56 24.51 -18.66
C LYS A 557 -3.33 23.74 -17.36
N HIS A 558 -2.29 24.09 -16.62
CA HIS A 558 -1.95 23.48 -15.34
C HIS A 558 -3.05 23.69 -14.30
N TYR A 559 -3.48 24.93 -14.10
CA TYR A 559 -4.49 25.28 -13.11
C TYR A 559 -5.85 24.64 -13.43
N ARG A 560 -6.26 24.61 -14.71
CA ARG A 560 -7.49 23.92 -15.13
C ARG A 560 -7.51 22.45 -14.73
N TYR A 561 -6.40 21.74 -14.89
CA TYR A 561 -6.29 20.35 -14.46
C TYR A 561 -6.36 20.23 -12.94
N VAL A 562 -5.49 20.96 -12.23
CA VAL A 562 -5.36 20.83 -10.76
C VAL A 562 -6.63 21.23 -10.02
N SER A 563 -7.33 22.27 -10.47
CA SER A 563 -8.60 22.73 -9.87
C SER A 563 -9.79 21.79 -10.08
N THR A 564 -9.69 20.81 -10.99
CA THR A 564 -10.76 19.84 -11.29
C THR A 564 -10.44 18.43 -10.83
N HIS A 565 -9.19 18.16 -10.47
CA HIS A 565 -8.68 16.85 -10.06
C HIS A 565 -8.08 16.98 -8.66
N ASP A 566 -8.90 17.43 -7.72
CA ASP A 566 -8.52 17.58 -6.31
C ASP A 566 -8.66 16.25 -5.54
N VAL A 567 -8.31 16.30 -4.25
CA VAL A 567 -8.39 15.13 -3.37
C VAL A 567 -9.82 14.61 -3.17
N ALA A 568 -10.81 15.50 -3.16
CA ALA A 568 -12.22 15.13 -3.00
C ALA A 568 -12.75 14.38 -4.22
N TYR A 569 -12.41 14.86 -5.43
CA TYR A 569 -12.68 14.13 -6.67
C TYR A 569 -11.99 12.75 -6.66
N TRP A 570 -10.75 12.69 -6.16
CA TRP A 570 -10.01 11.43 -6.00
C TRP A 570 -10.78 10.39 -5.17
N SER A 571 -11.15 10.75 -3.94
CA SER A 571 -11.80 9.82 -3.01
C SER A 571 -13.22 9.47 -3.43
N LYS A 572 -14.02 10.45 -3.87
CA LYS A 572 -15.37 10.22 -4.37
C LYS A 572 -15.42 9.19 -5.50
N SER A 573 -14.52 9.34 -6.48
CA SER A 573 -14.46 8.45 -7.64
C SER A 573 -13.98 7.04 -7.26
N PHE A 574 -13.09 6.92 -6.27
CA PHE A 574 -12.65 5.62 -5.78
C PHE A 574 -13.80 4.88 -5.07
N ILE A 575 -14.52 5.54 -4.16
CA ILE A 575 -15.63 4.94 -3.42
C ILE A 575 -16.78 4.52 -4.35
N GLN A 576 -17.14 5.36 -5.32
CA GLN A 576 -18.15 4.99 -6.32
C GLN A 576 -17.78 3.74 -7.11
N ASP A 577 -16.49 3.55 -7.44
CA ASP A 577 -16.04 2.34 -8.12
C ASP A 577 -15.96 1.14 -7.17
N LEU A 578 -15.69 1.36 -5.89
CA LEU A 578 -15.69 0.31 -4.87
C LEU A 578 -17.12 -0.22 -4.64
N GLU A 579 -18.10 0.67 -4.49
CA GLU A 579 -19.53 0.33 -4.43
C GLU A 579 -19.95 -0.52 -5.65
N ARG A 580 -19.54 -0.09 -6.85
CA ARG A 580 -19.82 -0.84 -8.10
C ARG A 580 -19.16 -2.22 -8.10
N ALA A 581 -17.90 -2.32 -7.66
CA ALA A 581 -17.18 -3.59 -7.59
C ALA A 581 -17.82 -4.57 -6.61
N CYS A 582 -18.41 -4.07 -5.52
CA CYS A 582 -19.03 -4.89 -4.48
C CYS A 582 -20.51 -5.25 -4.74
N LYS A 583 -21.15 -4.72 -5.78
CA LYS A 583 -22.59 -4.86 -6.05
C LYS A 583 -23.09 -6.32 -6.08
N ASP A 584 -22.27 -7.24 -6.57
CA ASP A 584 -22.64 -8.66 -6.71
C ASP A 584 -22.23 -9.54 -5.52
N HIS A 585 -21.65 -8.98 -4.45
CA HIS A 585 -21.19 -9.77 -3.29
C HIS A 585 -22.31 -10.57 -2.62
N PHE A 586 -23.50 -9.98 -2.50
CA PHE A 586 -24.65 -10.61 -1.88
C PHE A 586 -25.42 -11.53 -2.83
N ARG A 587 -25.11 -11.48 -4.13
CA ARG A 587 -25.70 -12.33 -5.16
C ARG A 587 -24.91 -13.62 -5.42
N ARG A 588 -23.77 -13.82 -4.75
CA ARG A 588 -22.91 -15.00 -4.92
C ARG A 588 -22.69 -15.70 -3.60
N THR A 589 -22.52 -17.02 -3.67
CA THR A 589 -22.12 -17.82 -2.50
C THR A 589 -20.60 -17.81 -2.40
N CYS A 590 -20.07 -17.30 -1.29
CA CYS A 590 -18.64 -17.08 -1.10
C CYS A 590 -18.05 -18.06 -0.07
N TRP A 591 -17.12 -18.90 -0.51
CA TRP A 591 -16.46 -19.88 0.34
C TRP A 591 -14.98 -19.55 0.51
N GLY A 592 -14.53 -19.45 1.75
CA GLY A 592 -13.11 -19.33 2.08
C GLY A 592 -12.41 -20.68 1.94
N ILE A 593 -11.34 -20.76 1.14
CA ILE A 593 -10.57 -21.99 0.90
C ILE A 593 -9.08 -21.68 1.05
N GLY A 594 -8.35 -22.57 1.73
CA GLY A 594 -6.90 -22.48 1.91
C GLY A 594 -6.47 -21.85 3.23
N LEU A 595 -5.17 -21.84 3.47
CA LEU A 595 -4.54 -21.35 4.70
C LEU A 595 -3.49 -20.28 4.38
N GLY A 596 -3.24 -19.39 5.33
CA GLY A 596 -2.26 -18.31 5.20
C GLY A 596 -2.48 -17.46 3.95
N PHE A 597 -1.39 -17.18 3.22
CA PHE A 597 -1.44 -16.46 1.93
C PHE A 597 -1.89 -17.33 0.75
N GLY A 598 -2.13 -18.63 0.97
CA GLY A 598 -2.84 -19.49 0.01
C GLY A 598 -4.37 -19.41 0.15
N PHE A 599 -4.87 -18.66 1.13
CA PHE A 599 -6.29 -18.39 1.28
C PHE A 599 -6.84 -17.61 0.09
N ARG A 600 -8.02 -18.01 -0.35
CA ARG A 600 -8.79 -17.38 -1.42
C ARG A 600 -10.28 -17.53 -1.13
N VAL A 601 -11.07 -16.60 -1.65
CA VAL A 601 -12.53 -16.72 -1.65
C VAL A 601 -12.96 -17.19 -3.03
N VAL A 602 -13.65 -18.33 -3.06
CA VAL A 602 -14.33 -18.81 -4.26
C VAL A 602 -15.75 -18.29 -4.24
N ALA A 603 -16.11 -17.46 -5.24
CA ALA A 603 -17.45 -16.94 -5.42
C ALA A 603 -18.16 -17.70 -6.53
N LEU A 604 -19.22 -18.41 -6.16
CA LEU A 604 -19.99 -19.27 -7.06
C LEU A 604 -21.42 -18.78 -7.18
N ASP A 605 -22.13 -19.32 -8.17
CA ASP A 605 -23.56 -19.09 -8.36
C ASP A 605 -24.35 -19.50 -7.09
N PRO A 606 -25.43 -18.79 -6.73
CA PRO A 606 -26.28 -19.14 -5.59
C PRO A 606 -26.78 -20.59 -5.57
N HIS A 607 -27.02 -21.17 -6.76
CA HIS A 607 -27.53 -22.54 -6.90
C HIS A 607 -26.41 -23.59 -6.80
N PHE A 608 -25.15 -23.17 -6.66
CA PHE A 608 -24.06 -24.09 -6.44
C PHE A 608 -24.20 -24.78 -5.08
N THR A 609 -24.47 -26.08 -5.11
CA THR A 609 -24.54 -26.90 -3.90
C THR A 609 -23.15 -27.47 -3.60
N LYS A 610 -22.53 -27.00 -2.52
CA LYS A 610 -21.28 -27.58 -2.04
C LYS A 610 -21.57 -29.00 -1.53
N LEU A 611 -20.82 -29.98 -2.02
CA LEU A 611 -20.93 -31.34 -1.52
C LEU A 611 -20.56 -31.38 -0.03
N ASN A 612 -21.44 -31.96 0.78
CA ASN A 612 -21.21 -32.16 2.21
C ASN A 612 -20.14 -33.25 2.39
N MET A 613 -19.05 -32.90 3.07
CA MET A 613 -17.93 -33.81 3.30
C MET A 613 -18.33 -35.03 4.13
N ASP A 614 -19.17 -34.86 5.14
CA ASP A 614 -19.62 -35.97 5.99
C ASP A 614 -20.51 -36.92 5.18
N SER A 615 -21.37 -36.37 4.32
CA SER A 615 -22.18 -37.19 3.40
C SER A 615 -21.29 -37.96 2.40
N ILE A 616 -20.26 -37.32 1.84
CA ILE A 616 -19.30 -37.98 0.94
C ILE A 616 -18.54 -39.08 1.69
N VAL A 617 -18.05 -38.81 2.90
CA VAL A 617 -17.28 -39.78 3.70
C VAL A 617 -18.18 -40.96 4.09
N MET A 618 -19.40 -40.72 4.54
CA MET A 618 -20.37 -41.79 4.83
C MET A 618 -20.70 -42.62 3.59
N ALA A 619 -20.96 -41.98 2.44
CA ALA A 619 -21.23 -42.68 1.19
C ALA A 619 -20.02 -43.49 0.74
N TYR A 620 -18.82 -42.93 0.87
CA TYR A 620 -17.56 -43.61 0.60
C TYR A 620 -17.45 -44.85 1.50
N GLU A 621 -17.49 -44.70 2.84
CA GLU A 621 -17.33 -45.79 3.80
C GLU A 621 -18.30 -46.95 3.59
N ARG A 622 -19.58 -46.66 3.31
CA ARG A 622 -20.64 -47.65 3.05
C ARG A 622 -20.55 -48.32 1.69
N SER A 623 -19.94 -47.69 0.69
CA SER A 623 -19.86 -48.24 -0.65
C SER A 623 -18.91 -49.44 -0.73
N GLU A 624 -19.38 -50.54 -1.29
CA GLU A 624 -18.60 -51.75 -1.52
C GLU A 624 -17.74 -51.68 -2.79
N SER A 625 -18.10 -50.80 -3.73
CA SER A 625 -17.35 -50.51 -4.95
C SER A 625 -17.40 -49.02 -5.26
N ARG A 626 -16.24 -48.39 -5.43
CA ARG A 626 -16.07 -46.93 -5.56
C ARG A 626 -15.21 -46.61 -6.77
N ALA A 627 -15.77 -45.90 -7.73
CA ALA A 627 -15.01 -45.40 -8.88
C ALA A 627 -14.50 -43.98 -8.60
N ILE A 628 -13.18 -43.77 -8.71
CA ILE A 628 -12.53 -42.48 -8.47
C ILE A 628 -11.77 -42.08 -9.73
N PHE A 629 -12.24 -41.04 -10.40
CA PHE A 629 -11.60 -40.50 -11.61
C PHE A 629 -10.89 -39.19 -11.26
N LEU A 630 -9.58 -39.19 -11.39
CA LEU A 630 -8.72 -38.05 -11.07
C LEU A 630 -8.20 -37.43 -12.36
N ASP A 631 -8.57 -36.18 -12.61
CA ASP A 631 -7.91 -35.42 -13.66
C ASP A 631 -6.43 -35.18 -13.29
N TYR A 632 -5.51 -35.41 -14.22
CA TYR A 632 -4.10 -35.14 -13.97
C TYR A 632 -3.77 -33.65 -14.09
N ASP A 633 -4.27 -33.01 -15.15
CA ASP A 633 -3.83 -31.68 -15.61
C ASP A 633 -4.80 -30.59 -15.16
N GLY A 634 -4.67 -30.21 -13.89
CA GLY A 634 -5.56 -29.23 -13.26
C GLY A 634 -5.92 -29.62 -11.83
N THR A 635 -6.03 -30.92 -11.56
CA THR A 635 -6.34 -31.45 -10.22
C THR A 635 -5.09 -31.96 -9.50
N LEU A 636 -4.37 -32.92 -10.06
CA LEU A 636 -3.18 -33.51 -9.41
C LEU A 636 -1.90 -32.70 -9.66
N VAL A 637 -1.80 -32.05 -10.81
CA VAL A 637 -0.71 -31.13 -11.15
C VAL A 637 -1.29 -29.85 -11.73
N PRO A 638 -0.96 -28.66 -11.20
CA PRO A 638 -1.43 -27.40 -11.75
C PRO A 638 -1.10 -27.27 -13.24
N GLN A 639 -2.06 -26.78 -14.04
CA GLN A 639 -1.86 -26.53 -15.47
C GLN A 639 -0.70 -25.57 -15.77
N THR A 640 -0.36 -24.70 -14.81
CA THR A 640 0.73 -23.73 -14.88
C THR A 640 2.09 -24.27 -14.41
N SER A 641 2.15 -25.49 -13.86
CA SER A 641 3.41 -26.05 -13.33
C SER A 641 4.45 -26.24 -14.44
N ILE A 642 5.69 -25.78 -14.23
CA ILE A 642 6.81 -26.04 -15.15
C ILE A 642 7.19 -27.52 -15.10
N ASN A 643 7.25 -28.09 -13.90
CA ASN A 643 7.46 -29.52 -13.72
C ASN A 643 6.12 -30.25 -13.81
N LYS A 644 5.95 -31.04 -14.87
CA LYS A 644 4.72 -31.79 -15.15
C LYS A 644 4.73 -33.21 -14.57
N THR A 645 5.82 -33.62 -13.94
CA THR A 645 5.98 -34.95 -13.32
C THR A 645 5.29 -34.97 -11.94
N PRO A 646 4.63 -36.07 -11.54
CA PRO A 646 3.97 -36.13 -10.25
C PRO A 646 5.02 -36.10 -9.12
N SER A 647 4.70 -35.45 -8.01
CA SER A 647 5.56 -35.45 -6.83
C SER A 647 5.53 -36.82 -6.12
N SER A 648 6.54 -37.09 -5.29
CA SER A 648 6.57 -38.30 -4.45
C SER A 648 5.35 -38.40 -3.52
N GLU A 649 4.82 -37.25 -3.07
CA GLU A 649 3.61 -37.20 -2.26
C GLU A 649 2.37 -37.59 -3.05
N VAL A 650 2.20 -37.07 -4.28
CA VAL A 650 1.10 -37.46 -5.18
C VAL A 650 1.13 -38.96 -5.44
N LEU A 651 2.30 -39.52 -5.76
CA LEU A 651 2.47 -40.96 -5.97
C LEU A 651 2.12 -41.78 -4.72
N ARG A 652 2.51 -41.31 -3.52
CA ARG A 652 2.17 -41.96 -2.25
C ARG A 652 0.66 -41.95 -2.00
N ILE A 653 -0.01 -40.82 -2.21
CA ILE A 653 -1.46 -40.67 -2.02
C ILE A 653 -2.21 -41.59 -2.97
N ILE A 654 -1.85 -41.60 -4.25
CA ILE A 654 -2.50 -42.44 -5.25
C ILE A 654 -2.30 -43.91 -4.95
N ASN A 655 -1.08 -44.33 -4.59
CA ASN A 655 -0.85 -45.71 -4.14
C ASN A 655 -1.68 -46.08 -2.91
N THR A 656 -1.87 -45.14 -1.97
CA THR A 656 -2.72 -45.36 -0.80
C THR A 656 -4.18 -45.54 -1.21
N LEU A 657 -4.70 -44.70 -2.10
CA LEU A 657 -6.06 -44.82 -2.63
C LEU A 657 -6.27 -46.14 -3.38
N CYS A 658 -5.32 -46.54 -4.22
CA CYS A 658 -5.36 -47.80 -4.97
C CYS A 658 -5.13 -49.06 -4.11
N SER A 659 -4.71 -48.90 -2.84
CA SER A 659 -4.46 -50.03 -1.94
C SER A 659 -5.76 -50.60 -1.34
N ASP A 660 -6.80 -49.77 -1.19
CA ASP A 660 -8.14 -50.23 -0.82
C ASP A 660 -8.77 -50.97 -2.01
N LYS A 661 -9.11 -52.24 -1.82
CA LYS A 661 -9.68 -53.11 -2.86
C LYS A 661 -11.07 -52.66 -3.32
N ARG A 662 -11.78 -51.86 -2.52
CA ARG A 662 -13.09 -51.29 -2.89
C ARG A 662 -12.96 -50.10 -3.84
N ASN A 663 -11.76 -49.56 -4.01
CA ASN A 663 -11.49 -48.42 -4.87
C ASN A 663 -11.01 -48.86 -6.25
N ILE A 664 -11.67 -48.33 -7.27
CA ILE A 664 -11.27 -48.38 -8.67
C ILE A 664 -10.82 -46.98 -9.04
N VAL A 665 -9.50 -46.75 -9.05
CA VAL A 665 -8.92 -45.41 -9.25
C VAL A 665 -8.38 -45.30 -10.67
N PHE A 666 -8.76 -44.23 -11.36
CA PHE A 666 -8.26 -43.86 -12.67
C PHE A 666 -7.64 -42.47 -12.65
N ILE A 667 -6.53 -42.31 -13.36
CA ILE A 667 -6.11 -41.00 -13.84
C ILE A 667 -6.68 -40.79 -15.24
N VAL A 668 -7.30 -39.63 -15.45
CA VAL A 668 -7.79 -39.15 -16.73
C VAL A 668 -6.93 -37.97 -17.16
N SER A 669 -6.36 -38.01 -18.37
CA SER A 669 -5.50 -36.94 -18.86
C SER A 669 -5.46 -36.88 -20.38
N GLY A 670 -5.25 -35.68 -20.93
CA GLY A 670 -4.94 -35.47 -22.34
C GLY A 670 -3.52 -35.90 -22.74
N ARG A 671 -2.65 -36.24 -21.78
CA ARG A 671 -1.26 -36.62 -22.05
C ARG A 671 -1.14 -37.97 -22.72
N GLY A 672 -0.06 -38.15 -23.48
CA GLY A 672 0.28 -39.40 -24.14
C GLY A 672 0.50 -40.55 -23.15
N ARG A 673 0.10 -41.76 -23.57
CA ARG A 673 0.13 -42.95 -22.71
C ARG A 673 1.50 -43.32 -22.17
N ASP A 674 2.57 -43.08 -22.93
CA ASP A 674 3.93 -43.52 -22.56
C ASP A 674 4.45 -42.74 -21.35
N LYS A 675 4.26 -41.41 -21.35
CA LYS A 675 4.66 -40.54 -20.23
C LYS A 675 3.88 -40.84 -18.96
N LEU A 676 2.56 -40.99 -19.06
CA LEU A 676 1.73 -41.35 -17.90
C LEU A 676 2.10 -42.75 -17.39
N GLY A 677 2.37 -43.69 -18.29
CA GLY A 677 2.83 -45.03 -17.95
C GLY A 677 4.15 -45.03 -17.19
N GLU A 678 5.12 -44.19 -17.60
CA GLU A 678 6.41 -44.03 -16.94
C GLU A 678 6.25 -43.38 -15.55
N TRP A 679 5.55 -42.25 -15.47
CA TRP A 679 5.37 -41.49 -14.22
C TRP A 679 4.64 -42.28 -13.14
N PHE A 680 3.64 -43.06 -13.54
CA PHE A 680 2.84 -43.88 -12.64
C PHE A 680 3.24 -45.36 -12.66
N SER A 681 4.45 -45.68 -13.12
CA SER A 681 5.00 -47.05 -13.11
C SER A 681 5.03 -47.66 -11.71
N SER A 682 5.24 -46.83 -10.68
CA SER A 682 5.21 -47.21 -9.27
C SER A 682 3.80 -47.42 -8.70
N CYS A 683 2.74 -47.21 -9.49
CA CYS A 683 1.34 -47.36 -9.10
C CYS A 683 0.66 -48.47 -9.93
N PRO A 684 0.96 -49.77 -9.69
CA PRO A 684 0.58 -50.85 -10.60
C PRO A 684 -0.93 -51.13 -10.68
N LYS A 685 -1.69 -50.74 -9.64
CA LYS A 685 -3.15 -50.90 -9.55
C LYS A 685 -3.94 -49.72 -10.12
N LEU A 686 -3.25 -48.66 -10.53
CA LEU A 686 -3.88 -47.46 -11.07
C LEU A 686 -4.33 -47.67 -12.52
N GLY A 687 -5.59 -47.36 -12.79
CA GLY A 687 -6.10 -47.23 -14.14
C GLY A 687 -5.60 -45.95 -14.82
N ILE A 688 -5.26 -46.01 -16.10
CA ILE A 688 -4.83 -44.84 -16.88
C ILE A 688 -5.74 -44.68 -18.08
N ALA A 689 -6.45 -43.56 -18.13
CA ALA A 689 -7.15 -43.05 -19.32
C ALA A 689 -6.32 -41.89 -19.89
N ALA A 690 -5.53 -42.19 -20.93
CA ALA A 690 -4.63 -41.24 -21.60
C ALA A 690 -5.25 -40.73 -22.91
N GLU A 691 -4.65 -39.69 -23.49
CA GLU A 691 -5.02 -39.19 -24.82
C GLU A 691 -6.51 -38.82 -24.92
N HIS A 692 -7.01 -38.10 -23.91
CA HIS A 692 -8.41 -37.71 -23.79
C HIS A 692 -9.38 -38.91 -23.74
N GLY A 693 -8.92 -40.03 -23.19
CA GLY A 693 -9.70 -41.26 -23.04
C GLY A 693 -9.63 -42.18 -24.27
N TYR A 694 -8.86 -41.84 -25.31
CA TYR A 694 -8.64 -42.73 -26.45
C TYR A 694 -7.90 -44.01 -26.04
N PHE A 695 -6.96 -43.89 -25.11
CA PHE A 695 -6.23 -45.03 -24.55
C PHE A 695 -6.67 -45.33 -23.13
N LEU A 696 -7.01 -46.59 -22.85
CA LEU A 696 -7.38 -47.07 -21.52
C LEU A 696 -6.50 -48.26 -21.12
N ARG A 697 -5.85 -48.15 -19.97
CA ARG A 697 -5.15 -49.24 -19.29
C ARG A 697 -5.83 -49.51 -17.97
N TYR A 698 -6.46 -50.68 -17.85
CA TYR A 698 -7.06 -51.14 -16.60
C TYR A 698 -6.70 -52.61 -16.36
N ARG A 699 -6.16 -52.93 -15.18
CA ARG A 699 -5.86 -54.31 -14.79
C ARG A 699 -6.96 -54.79 -13.83
N LEU A 700 -7.85 -55.64 -14.33
CA LEU A 700 -8.77 -56.41 -13.48
C LEU A 700 -7.91 -57.35 -12.61
N SER A 701 -7.88 -57.09 -11.31
CA SER A 701 -7.39 -58.08 -10.34
C SER A 701 -8.57 -59.01 -10.06
N PHE A 702 -8.59 -60.19 -10.67
CA PHE A 702 -9.47 -61.27 -10.25
C PHE A 702 -8.99 -61.87 -8.92
#